data_AF-A0AAW1J4L0-F1
#
_entry.id   AF-A0AAW1J4L0-F1
#
_cell.length_a   1.000
_cell.length_b   1.000
_cell.length_c   1.000
_cell.angle_alpha   90.00
_cell.angle_beta   90.00
_cell.angle_gamma   90.00
#
_symmetry.space_group_name_H-M   'P 1'
#
loop_
_entity.id
_entity.type
_entity.pdbx_description
1 polymer ?
#
loop_
_entity_poly.entity_id
_entity_poly.type
_entity_poly.pdbx_seq_one_letter_code
_entity_poly.pdbx_strand_id
1 'polypeptide(L)'
;MDNSDDNVVESASHSKTSSNQLIQDPGRKYSVADPNNKNNFTCKFCKKVCKGGVYRLKQHLVGGFRNVTQCMECPEHVKEEIRNYMLKKASAKDDIHMNPRTQQYDDCLEIEDDDIVELNSSIPSGNSSRKSCPPPKKPRQKGPIDMFFTPNPKDVVKSRLDGKGGKQPTINEVCRKDLRDKACREIARWFYDAGIAFHAASYESFHVMIEAVGQFGPGMKPPSMYELRVPLLNKEVQDTDLIVEEHKKEWVDRGCSIMSDGWRDSVAQKDVLNFLVNSPKGSVFIKFIDASLVVKDANLLFDLLDKMVEEVGEENVIQVISDNASAYVKAGKLLEAKRPHLYWTPCAAHCIDLMLEDIGKIPRVRASLKKAMFINAFVYGGRPSVVNLMRQFTNQRNLHRPAITRFATSFITLAKFHKHKNNLRKLVTSQEWSDAKWSREPAAKKMAQYILQESFWRNIVYSLKLTGPLVKVLRMVDGDKKPAMGYIYEAMDRAKEAIASSFGSREDEYMEAFKMIDQRWDCQLHRPLHAAGYFLNPSIYFDNRDISNCEEVMTGLYECIGRLVPDLDIQDKIGNELGIYQTSGGLFGLPMAIRQRKTKSPAEWWLAYGSSTPHLKKFAVRVLSLTCSATGCERNWGIFQHLHTKKRNRLCQDRLNKMVYVKCNRSLARRCKRSDTSDPILLDEIDESNEWLIGKMQEDDGDEVVFEDEDLTWSVVARASGVDESTYFTRSSRIRQNDESGSSRNNKGKGVASGSRHRGGLIGGVEDEEEDIGATSGEGGNDFEIGIIDDDDDDL
;
A
#
# COMPACT_ATOMS: atom_id res chain seq x y z
N MET A 1 -24.76 38.68 -57.01
CA MET A 1 -23.32 38.70 -57.37
C MET A 1 -22.60 37.80 -56.38
N ASP A 2 -22.79 36.49 -56.56
CA ASP A 2 -21.77 35.52 -56.98
C ASP A 2 -20.38 35.60 -56.30
N ASN A 3 -19.73 34.50 -55.88
CA ASN A 3 -20.14 33.08 -55.72
C ASN A 3 -19.11 32.34 -54.82
N SER A 4 -19.23 31.01 -54.69
CA SER A 4 -18.58 30.14 -53.68
C SER A 4 -17.13 29.64 -53.95
N ASP A 5 -16.62 28.84 -52.98
CA ASP A 5 -15.67 27.69 -53.09
C ASP A 5 -14.12 27.83 -52.89
N ASP A 6 -13.67 27.36 -51.71
CA ASP A 6 -12.70 26.27 -51.41
C ASP A 6 -11.20 26.14 -51.90
N ASN A 7 -10.30 26.17 -50.89
CA ASN A 7 -9.27 25.16 -50.48
C ASN A 7 -7.93 24.79 -51.22
N VAL A 8 -6.80 25.23 -50.61
CA VAL A 8 -5.51 24.54 -50.19
C VAL A 8 -4.58 23.77 -51.18
N VAL A 9 -3.21 23.91 -51.05
CA VAL A 9 -2.16 22.82 -50.88
C VAL A 9 -0.67 23.21 -51.18
N GLU A 10 0.22 22.97 -50.18
CA GLU A 10 1.67 22.61 -50.14
C GLU A 10 2.87 23.45 -50.69
N SER A 11 4.09 22.90 -50.49
CA SER A 11 5.35 23.57 -50.07
C SER A 11 6.62 23.11 -50.84
N ALA A 12 7.78 23.77 -50.60
CA ALA A 12 9.10 23.35 -51.10
C ALA A 12 10.24 23.63 -50.09
N SER A 13 11.46 23.11 -50.34
CA SER A 13 12.56 23.02 -49.35
C SER A 13 13.95 23.40 -49.88
N HIS A 14 14.96 23.53 -49.00
CA HIS A 14 16.38 23.76 -49.31
C HIS A 14 17.31 22.88 -48.46
N SER A 15 18.57 22.68 -48.89
CA SER A 15 19.45 21.59 -48.40
C SER A 15 20.90 22.02 -48.10
N LYS A 16 21.69 21.08 -47.55
CA LYS A 16 23.00 21.32 -46.90
C LYS A 16 24.20 20.98 -47.79
N THR A 17 25.35 21.57 -47.49
CA THR A 17 26.68 21.14 -47.98
C THR A 17 27.51 20.57 -46.82
N SER A 18 28.32 19.54 -47.09
CA SER A 18 29.11 18.82 -46.07
C SER A 18 30.57 18.65 -46.48
N SER A 19 31.50 18.82 -45.55
CA SER A 19 32.94 18.56 -45.72
C SER A 19 33.43 17.51 -44.71
N ASN A 20 33.53 16.24 -45.11
CA ASN A 20 34.20 15.22 -44.30
C ASN A 20 34.65 14.02 -45.16
N GLN A 21 35.94 13.96 -45.51
CA GLN A 21 36.50 12.87 -46.32
C GLN A 21 37.07 11.76 -45.43
N LEU A 22 36.32 10.65 -45.29
CA LEU A 22 36.79 9.44 -44.61
C LEU A 22 37.60 8.54 -45.56
N ILE A 23 38.72 8.00 -45.05
CA ILE A 23 39.66 7.16 -45.80
C ILE A 23 38.95 5.97 -46.45
N GLN A 24 38.87 5.97 -47.78
CA GLN A 24 38.09 5.00 -48.55
C GLN A 24 38.85 3.68 -48.74
N ASP A 25 38.15 2.55 -48.61
CA ASP A 25 38.78 1.22 -48.73
C ASP A 25 39.26 0.96 -50.19
N PRO A 26 40.57 0.70 -50.42
CA PRO A 26 41.12 0.59 -51.78
C PRO A 26 40.59 -0.63 -52.56
N GLY A 27 40.03 -1.65 -51.89
CA GLY A 27 39.34 -2.72 -52.59
C GLY A 27 38.10 -2.22 -53.36
N ARG A 28 37.44 -1.16 -52.88
CA ARG A 28 36.31 -0.53 -53.58
C ARG A 28 36.74 0.33 -54.77
N LYS A 29 37.93 0.96 -54.70
CA LYS A 29 38.55 1.71 -55.82
C LYS A 29 38.70 0.85 -57.07
N TYR A 30 39.17 -0.40 -56.90
CA TYR A 30 39.48 -1.34 -57.98
C TYR A 30 38.37 -2.37 -58.29
N SER A 31 37.13 -2.11 -57.87
CA SER A 31 35.97 -2.94 -58.22
C SER A 31 34.72 -2.11 -58.54
N VAL A 32 33.70 -2.79 -59.06
CA VAL A 32 32.32 -2.29 -59.15
C VAL A 32 31.47 -3.13 -58.21
N ALA A 33 30.65 -2.50 -57.37
CA ALA A 33 29.68 -3.20 -56.53
C ALA A 33 28.44 -3.58 -57.36
N ASP A 34 27.93 -4.79 -57.14
CA ASP A 34 26.66 -5.24 -57.70
C ASP A 34 25.49 -4.43 -57.09
N PRO A 35 24.69 -3.69 -57.88
CA PRO A 35 23.57 -2.89 -57.37
C PRO A 35 22.54 -3.72 -56.60
N ASN A 36 22.33 -4.96 -57.03
CA ASN A 36 21.33 -5.87 -56.47
C ASN A 36 21.87 -6.64 -55.26
N ASN A 37 23.19 -6.68 -55.04
CA ASN A 37 23.78 -7.37 -53.90
C ASN A 37 25.08 -6.70 -53.41
N LYS A 38 24.97 -5.94 -52.32
CA LYS A 38 26.07 -5.20 -51.67
C LYS A 38 27.25 -6.07 -51.17
N ASN A 39 27.16 -7.41 -51.26
CA ASN A 39 28.23 -8.37 -50.95
C ASN A 39 28.89 -9.02 -52.18
N ASN A 40 28.47 -8.67 -53.39
CA ASN A 40 29.13 -9.07 -54.65
C ASN A 40 29.96 -7.89 -55.20
N PHE A 41 31.21 -8.16 -55.59
CA PHE A 41 32.10 -7.16 -56.17
C PHE A 41 32.76 -7.69 -57.44
N THR A 42 32.60 -6.99 -58.54
CA THR A 42 33.21 -7.31 -59.84
C THR A 42 34.59 -6.67 -59.92
N CYS A 43 35.63 -7.49 -60.16
CA CYS A 43 37.00 -7.02 -60.37
C CYS A 43 37.07 -6.10 -61.60
N LYS A 44 37.68 -4.91 -61.50
CA LYS A 44 37.80 -4.00 -62.66
C LYS A 44 38.73 -4.51 -63.76
N PHE A 45 39.70 -5.36 -63.41
CA PHE A 45 40.62 -6.02 -64.35
C PHE A 45 39.91 -7.21 -65.04
N CYS A 46 40.13 -8.44 -64.60
CA CYS A 46 39.61 -9.67 -65.24
C CYS A 46 38.09 -9.93 -65.10
N LYS A 47 37.29 -8.92 -64.78
CA LYS A 47 35.81 -8.92 -64.66
C LYS A 47 35.19 -10.00 -63.76
N LYS A 48 35.98 -10.75 -62.99
CA LYS A 48 35.50 -11.83 -62.12
C LYS A 48 34.64 -11.29 -60.97
N VAL A 49 33.45 -11.85 -60.79
CA VAL A 49 32.53 -11.53 -59.69
C VAL A 49 32.95 -12.26 -58.41
N CYS A 50 33.40 -11.51 -57.42
CA CYS A 50 33.77 -12.02 -56.10
C CYS A 50 32.57 -12.01 -55.14
N LYS A 51 31.98 -13.19 -54.91
CA LYS A 51 30.90 -13.40 -53.93
C LYS A 51 31.51 -13.60 -52.53
N GLY A 52 31.29 -12.64 -51.63
CA GLY A 52 31.87 -12.65 -50.27
C GLY A 52 32.44 -11.31 -49.77
N GLY A 53 32.02 -10.19 -50.34
CA GLY A 53 32.39 -8.84 -49.92
C GLY A 53 33.81 -8.41 -50.32
N VAL A 54 34.13 -7.13 -50.03
CA VAL A 54 35.39 -6.47 -50.39
C VAL A 54 36.63 -7.23 -49.87
N TYR A 55 36.52 -7.93 -48.73
CA TYR A 55 37.64 -8.72 -48.20
C TYR A 55 38.05 -9.85 -49.15
N ARG A 56 37.09 -10.64 -49.67
CA ARG A 56 37.40 -11.72 -50.61
C ARG A 56 37.88 -11.21 -51.96
N LEU A 57 37.40 -10.04 -52.39
CA LEU A 57 37.93 -9.33 -53.56
C LEU A 57 39.41 -8.92 -53.35
N LYS A 58 39.80 -8.42 -52.18
CA LYS A 58 41.22 -8.10 -51.90
C LYS A 58 42.11 -9.34 -51.99
N GLN A 59 41.64 -10.48 -51.47
CA GLN A 59 42.34 -11.76 -51.60
C GLN A 59 42.49 -12.21 -53.07
N HIS A 60 41.48 -11.94 -53.90
CA HIS A 60 41.55 -12.15 -55.35
C HIS A 60 42.57 -11.21 -56.03
N LEU A 61 42.60 -9.92 -55.67
CA LEU A 61 43.50 -8.94 -56.25
C LEU A 61 44.98 -9.13 -55.85
N VAL A 62 45.25 -9.51 -54.60
CA VAL A 62 46.62 -9.71 -54.08
C VAL A 62 47.19 -11.10 -54.39
N GLY A 63 46.34 -12.13 -54.43
CA GLY A 63 46.77 -13.52 -54.64
C GLY A 63 47.19 -14.27 -53.36
N GLY A 64 47.63 -15.52 -53.53
CA GLY A 64 48.21 -16.35 -52.45
C GLY A 64 47.23 -17.07 -51.50
N PHE A 65 45.91 -16.90 -51.65
CA PHE A 65 44.92 -17.51 -50.73
C PHE A 65 44.27 -18.78 -51.30
N ARG A 66 44.45 -19.93 -50.62
CA ARG A 66 43.97 -21.26 -51.06
C ARG A 66 42.49 -21.32 -51.52
N ASN A 67 41.62 -20.49 -50.94
CA ASN A 67 40.16 -20.51 -51.20
C ASN A 67 39.67 -19.36 -52.12
N VAL A 68 40.58 -18.67 -52.81
CA VAL A 68 40.28 -17.55 -53.72
C VAL A 68 41.23 -17.56 -54.92
N THR A 69 40.70 -17.68 -56.14
CA THR A 69 41.52 -17.57 -57.37
C THR A 69 42.18 -16.19 -57.44
N GLN A 70 43.45 -16.11 -57.79
CA GLN A 70 44.17 -14.85 -58.02
C GLN A 70 43.70 -14.13 -59.30
N CYS A 71 43.83 -12.82 -59.33
CA CYS A 71 43.69 -11.98 -60.52
C CYS A 71 45.03 -11.89 -61.26
N MET A 72 45.11 -12.49 -62.45
CA MET A 72 46.34 -12.46 -63.27
C MET A 72 46.58 -11.09 -63.92
N GLU A 73 45.51 -10.33 -64.17
CA GLU A 73 45.54 -9.02 -64.84
C GLU A 73 45.68 -7.81 -63.88
N CYS A 74 45.79 -8.06 -62.57
CA CYS A 74 45.94 -6.99 -61.58
C CYS A 74 47.37 -6.41 -61.62
N PRO A 75 47.57 -5.10 -61.89
CA PRO A 75 48.91 -4.50 -61.92
C PRO A 75 49.61 -4.60 -60.57
N GLU A 76 50.94 -4.82 -60.54
CA GLU A 76 51.62 -5.12 -59.27
C GLU A 76 51.57 -3.96 -58.26
N HIS A 77 51.57 -2.70 -58.72
CA HIS A 77 51.37 -1.55 -57.82
C HIS A 77 50.00 -1.58 -57.11
N VAL A 78 48.96 -2.14 -57.75
CA VAL A 78 47.63 -2.32 -57.13
C VAL A 78 47.63 -3.50 -56.16
N LYS A 79 48.34 -4.58 -56.50
CA LYS A 79 48.57 -5.69 -55.55
C LYS A 79 49.26 -5.16 -54.30
N GLU A 80 50.30 -4.33 -54.46
CA GLU A 80 51.11 -3.79 -53.36
C GLU A 80 50.36 -2.73 -52.53
N GLU A 81 49.56 -1.84 -53.13
CA GLU A 81 48.66 -0.91 -52.41
C GLU A 81 47.71 -1.68 -51.49
N ILE A 82 47.09 -2.75 -51.99
CA ILE A 82 46.13 -3.55 -51.24
C ILE A 82 46.82 -4.45 -50.20
N ARG A 83 47.99 -5.02 -50.52
CA ARG A 83 48.83 -5.83 -49.64
C ARG A 83 49.24 -5.01 -48.41
N ASN A 84 49.77 -3.80 -48.61
CA ASN A 84 50.14 -2.88 -47.51
C ASN A 84 48.91 -2.39 -46.72
N TYR A 85 47.78 -2.11 -47.37
CA TYR A 85 46.53 -1.81 -46.64
C TYR A 85 46.11 -2.98 -45.73
N MET A 86 46.24 -4.22 -46.19
CA MET A 86 45.89 -5.40 -45.39
C MET A 86 46.87 -5.64 -44.24
N LEU A 87 48.18 -5.45 -44.45
CA LEU A 87 49.21 -5.56 -43.41
C LEU A 87 49.04 -4.50 -42.32
N LYS A 88 48.90 -3.21 -42.68
CA LYS A 88 48.64 -2.12 -41.72
C LYS A 88 47.35 -2.32 -40.92
N LYS A 89 46.38 -3.07 -41.46
CA LYS A 89 45.11 -3.41 -40.78
C LYS A 89 45.16 -4.74 -40.01
N ALA A 90 46.26 -5.49 -40.11
CA ALA A 90 46.57 -6.62 -39.24
C ALA A 90 47.33 -6.13 -37.99
N SER A 91 48.44 -5.40 -38.17
CA SER A 91 49.21 -4.87 -37.04
C SER A 91 48.34 -4.02 -36.10
N ALA A 92 47.55 -3.09 -36.66
CA ALA A 92 46.60 -2.25 -35.90
C ALA A 92 45.42 -3.01 -35.25
N LYS A 93 45.41 -4.36 -35.28
CA LYS A 93 44.57 -5.22 -34.42
C LYS A 93 45.37 -5.93 -33.34
N ASP A 94 46.59 -6.32 -33.63
CA ASP A 94 47.47 -7.03 -32.72
C ASP A 94 48.08 -6.05 -31.69
N ASP A 95 48.39 -4.81 -32.11
CA ASP A 95 48.78 -3.68 -31.25
C ASP A 95 47.72 -3.34 -30.19
N ILE A 96 46.43 -3.61 -30.48
CA ILE A 96 45.31 -3.42 -29.54
C ILE A 96 45.25 -4.55 -28.49
N HIS A 97 45.98 -5.65 -28.69
CA HIS A 97 45.94 -6.80 -27.80
C HIS A 97 47.08 -6.84 -26.74
N MET A 98 48.17 -6.11 -26.95
CA MET A 98 49.39 -6.18 -26.10
C MET A 98 50.05 -4.81 -25.86
N ASN A 99 49.50 -4.01 -24.92
CA ASN A 99 50.21 -3.39 -23.78
C ASN A 99 49.34 -2.29 -23.08
N PRO A 100 49.08 -2.36 -21.76
CA PRO A 100 48.40 -1.28 -21.03
C PRO A 100 49.38 -0.28 -20.35
N ARG A 101 49.10 1.03 -20.53
CA ARG A 101 49.70 2.22 -19.87
C ARG A 101 51.12 2.68 -20.26
N THR A 102 51.20 3.92 -20.73
CA THR A 102 52.22 4.97 -20.47
C THR A 102 51.77 6.26 -21.19
N GLN A 103 52.20 7.48 -20.83
CA GLN A 103 52.13 8.18 -19.53
C GLN A 103 52.49 9.66 -19.73
N GLN A 104 51.81 10.57 -19.03
CA GLN A 104 52.15 11.98 -18.72
C GLN A 104 50.95 12.51 -17.87
N TYR A 105 51.08 13.09 -16.67
CA TYR A 105 52.13 13.89 -16.02
C TYR A 105 52.50 15.18 -16.77
N ASP A 106 52.75 16.30 -16.11
CA ASP A 106 52.74 16.56 -14.65
C ASP A 106 51.29 16.64 -14.09
N ASP A 107 50.93 16.94 -12.84
CA ASP A 107 51.61 17.43 -11.61
C ASP A 107 50.68 16.99 -10.41
N CYS A 108 51.01 16.94 -9.11
CA CYS A 108 52.19 17.31 -8.32
C CYS A 108 52.33 16.38 -7.07
N LEU A 109 53.18 16.77 -6.12
CA LEU A 109 53.55 16.15 -4.82
C LEU A 109 52.35 16.03 -3.82
N GLU A 110 52.15 14.98 -3.01
CA GLU A 110 53.03 14.16 -2.12
C GLU A 110 53.38 14.90 -0.80
N ILE A 111 53.28 14.28 0.39
CA ILE A 111 54.08 13.15 0.92
C ILE A 111 53.24 12.17 1.78
N GLU A 112 53.45 10.85 1.56
CA GLU A 112 53.71 9.70 2.49
C GLU A 112 52.98 9.63 3.86
N ASP A 113 52.61 8.46 4.41
CA ASP A 113 53.45 7.27 4.66
C ASP A 113 52.71 5.91 4.64
N ASP A 114 53.48 4.81 4.62
CA ASP A 114 53.04 3.40 4.50
C ASP A 114 52.51 2.76 5.80
N ASP A 115 51.82 1.61 5.68
CA ASP A 115 52.26 0.38 6.38
C ASP A 115 51.72 -0.93 5.78
N ILE A 116 52.40 -2.04 6.11
CA ILE A 116 52.37 -3.36 5.44
C ILE A 116 51.81 -4.41 6.49
N VAL A 117 51.49 -5.70 6.29
CA VAL A 117 52.24 -6.90 5.87
C VAL A 117 51.27 -8.09 5.64
N GLU A 118 51.45 -8.82 4.52
CA GLU A 118 51.51 -10.30 4.38
C GLU A 118 50.49 -11.25 5.11
N LEU A 119 50.44 -12.59 4.99
CA LEU A 119 51.22 -13.61 4.25
C LEU A 119 50.33 -14.87 3.94
N ASN A 120 50.68 -15.67 2.91
CA ASN A 120 50.48 -17.14 2.75
C ASN A 120 49.09 -17.82 3.03
N SER A 121 48.66 -18.86 2.30
CA SER A 121 49.39 -20.13 2.04
C SER A 121 48.85 -20.94 0.85
N SER A 122 49.64 -21.92 0.37
CA SER A 122 49.24 -22.94 -0.64
C SER A 122 48.22 -23.97 -0.07
N ILE A 123 47.69 -24.99 -0.78
CA ILE A 123 48.23 -26.26 -1.33
C ILE A 123 47.00 -27.01 -1.97
N PRO A 124 47.06 -28.05 -2.86
CA PRO A 124 47.96 -28.43 -3.96
C PRO A 124 47.23 -28.51 -5.34
N SER A 125 47.93 -28.96 -6.39
CA SER A 125 47.34 -29.36 -7.68
C SER A 125 46.59 -30.71 -7.63
N GLY A 126 45.53 -30.85 -8.41
CA GLY A 126 44.88 -32.14 -8.73
C GLY A 126 44.48 -32.21 -10.20
N ASN A 127 45.17 -33.04 -10.99
CA ASN A 127 44.95 -33.13 -12.44
C ASN A 127 43.67 -33.93 -12.78
N SER A 128 42.76 -33.32 -13.55
CA SER A 128 41.76 -34.07 -14.33
C SER A 128 41.38 -33.29 -15.58
N SER A 129 41.31 -34.01 -16.71
CA SER A 129 41.28 -33.43 -18.06
C SER A 129 39.93 -32.82 -18.42
N ARG A 130 39.90 -31.50 -18.71
CA ARG A 130 38.73 -30.82 -19.28
C ARG A 130 38.94 -30.52 -20.77
N LYS A 131 38.03 -31.03 -21.61
CA LYS A 131 37.92 -30.64 -23.02
C LYS A 131 37.62 -29.14 -23.09
N SER A 132 38.40 -28.38 -23.86
CA SER A 132 38.26 -26.92 -23.96
C SER A 132 37.03 -26.54 -24.80
N CYS A 133 35.99 -26.01 -24.16
CA CYS A 133 34.96 -25.27 -24.87
C CYS A 133 35.54 -23.94 -25.42
N PRO A 134 35.09 -23.46 -26.59
CA PRO A 134 35.47 -22.13 -27.07
C PRO A 134 35.05 -21.03 -26.08
N PRO A 135 35.83 -19.95 -25.92
CA PRO A 135 35.44 -18.84 -25.05
C PRO A 135 34.14 -18.20 -25.56
N PRO A 136 33.23 -17.76 -24.65
CA PRO A 136 32.01 -17.09 -25.06
C PRO A 136 32.36 -15.81 -25.83
N LYS A 137 31.69 -15.59 -26.96
CA LYS A 137 31.86 -14.35 -27.75
C LYS A 137 31.58 -13.15 -26.84
N LYS A 138 32.53 -12.21 -26.76
CA LYS A 138 32.34 -10.94 -26.03
C LYS A 138 30.99 -10.33 -26.46
N PRO A 139 30.12 -9.90 -25.53
CA PRO A 139 28.87 -9.26 -25.91
C PRO A 139 29.17 -8.01 -26.73
N ARG A 140 28.26 -7.67 -27.66
CA ARG A 140 28.41 -6.44 -28.47
C ARG A 140 28.45 -5.24 -27.53
N GLN A 141 29.57 -4.54 -27.53
CA GLN A 141 29.68 -3.22 -26.91
C GLN A 141 28.74 -2.28 -27.66
N LYS A 142 27.68 -1.82 -26.98
CA LYS A 142 26.68 -0.92 -27.57
C LYS A 142 27.34 0.40 -27.95
N GLY A 143 27.07 0.87 -29.17
CA GLY A 143 27.51 2.19 -29.65
C GLY A 143 26.51 3.29 -29.27
N PRO A 144 26.84 4.58 -29.49
CA PRO A 144 25.95 5.70 -29.19
C PRO A 144 24.58 5.61 -29.88
N ILE A 145 24.52 5.01 -31.08
CA ILE A 145 23.26 4.75 -31.80
C ILE A 145 22.36 3.76 -31.04
N ASP A 146 22.93 2.76 -30.35
CA ASP A 146 22.14 1.75 -29.63
C ASP A 146 21.39 2.34 -28.42
N MET A 147 21.73 3.55 -27.96
CA MET A 147 20.92 4.27 -26.95
C MET A 147 19.56 4.69 -27.50
N PHE A 148 19.47 5.06 -28.78
CA PHE A 148 18.24 5.51 -29.43
C PHE A 148 17.37 4.34 -29.94
N PHE A 149 17.92 3.13 -29.98
CA PHE A 149 17.23 1.90 -30.43
C PHE A 149 17.13 0.81 -29.36
N THR A 150 17.55 1.06 -28.12
CA THR A 150 17.28 0.14 -27.00
C THR A 150 15.84 0.36 -26.51
N PRO A 151 14.94 -0.63 -26.65
CA PRO A 151 13.55 -0.48 -26.20
C PRO A 151 13.47 -0.44 -24.67
N ASN A 152 12.64 0.47 -24.15
CA ASN A 152 12.40 0.68 -22.73
C ASN A 152 12.15 -0.64 -21.98
N PRO A 153 12.88 -0.94 -20.88
CA PRO A 153 12.67 -2.12 -20.05
C PRO A 153 11.21 -2.37 -19.63
N LYS A 154 10.45 -1.30 -19.33
CA LYS A 154 9.01 -1.38 -18.98
C LYS A 154 8.20 -2.04 -20.12
N ASP A 155 8.48 -1.68 -21.37
CA ASP A 155 7.75 -2.16 -22.55
C ASP A 155 8.20 -3.58 -22.97
N VAL A 156 9.47 -3.92 -22.75
CA VAL A 156 10.00 -5.26 -23.02
C VAL A 156 9.45 -6.30 -22.03
N VAL A 157 9.35 -5.98 -20.74
CA VAL A 157 8.73 -6.88 -19.76
C VAL A 157 7.25 -7.05 -20.05
N LYS A 158 6.51 -5.96 -20.28
CA LYS A 158 5.11 -6.00 -20.72
C LYS A 158 4.90 -6.89 -21.96
N SER A 159 5.75 -6.77 -22.98
CA SER A 159 5.68 -7.58 -24.20
C SER A 159 5.92 -9.09 -23.98
N ARG A 160 6.59 -9.47 -22.88
CA ARG A 160 6.76 -10.88 -22.46
C ARG A 160 5.55 -11.39 -21.67
N LEU A 161 4.93 -10.53 -20.86
CA LEU A 161 3.71 -10.83 -20.12
C LEU A 161 2.50 -10.97 -21.06
N ASP A 162 2.37 -10.07 -22.03
CA ASP A 162 1.33 -10.04 -23.07
C ASP A 162 1.43 -11.20 -24.10
N GLY A 163 2.32 -12.18 -23.89
CA GLY A 163 2.46 -13.39 -24.71
C GLY A 163 3.05 -13.20 -26.12
N LYS A 164 3.30 -11.96 -26.56
CA LYS A 164 3.74 -11.62 -27.93
C LYS A 164 5.22 -11.95 -28.22
N GLY A 165 6.00 -12.32 -27.21
CA GLY A 165 7.38 -12.78 -27.36
C GLY A 165 7.49 -14.23 -27.86
N GLY A 166 7.64 -14.41 -29.18
CA GLY A 166 7.81 -15.73 -29.80
C GLY A 166 9.00 -16.53 -29.24
N LYS A 167 8.71 -17.68 -28.61
CA LYS A 167 9.72 -18.57 -28.01
C LYS A 167 10.31 -19.50 -29.06
N GLN A 168 11.49 -19.16 -29.59
CA GLN A 168 12.30 -20.08 -30.41
C GLN A 168 13.44 -20.69 -29.56
N PRO A 169 13.29 -21.91 -29.01
CA PRO A 169 14.34 -22.56 -28.24
C PRO A 169 15.52 -22.92 -29.15
N THR A 170 16.73 -22.79 -28.62
CA THR A 170 17.99 -23.08 -29.33
C THR A 170 19.01 -23.66 -28.37
N ILE A 171 19.97 -24.44 -28.90
CA ILE A 171 21.02 -25.24 -28.19
C ILE A 171 21.82 -24.49 -27.10
N ASN A 172 21.69 -23.17 -27.01
CA ASN A 172 22.33 -22.30 -26.03
C ASN A 172 21.78 -22.44 -24.58
N GLU A 173 20.78 -23.30 -24.35
CA GLU A 173 20.07 -23.41 -23.06
C GLU A 173 20.94 -23.87 -21.88
N VAL A 174 21.86 -24.83 -22.04
CA VAL A 174 22.68 -25.33 -20.92
C VAL A 174 23.61 -24.24 -20.37
N CYS A 175 24.36 -23.56 -21.25
CA CYS A 175 25.23 -22.46 -20.85
C CYS A 175 24.44 -21.26 -20.28
N ARG A 176 23.26 -20.97 -20.85
CA ARG A 176 22.34 -19.96 -20.29
C ARG A 176 21.78 -20.37 -18.93
N LYS A 177 21.54 -21.64 -18.68
CA LYS A 177 21.10 -22.17 -17.37
C LYS A 177 22.20 -21.99 -16.32
N ASP A 178 23.43 -22.39 -16.61
CA ASP A 178 24.56 -22.20 -15.67
C ASP A 178 24.79 -20.72 -15.32
N LEU A 179 24.68 -19.82 -16.31
CA LEU A 179 24.79 -18.38 -16.11
C LEU A 179 23.60 -17.81 -15.33
N ARG A 180 22.37 -18.24 -15.65
CA ARG A 180 21.16 -17.87 -14.91
C ARG A 180 21.25 -18.33 -13.45
N ASP A 181 21.65 -19.56 -13.20
CA ASP A 181 21.69 -20.13 -11.85
C ASP A 181 22.82 -19.49 -11.02
N LYS A 182 23.90 -18.99 -11.65
CA LYS A 182 24.85 -18.09 -10.99
C LYS A 182 24.20 -16.74 -10.62
N ALA A 183 23.56 -16.07 -11.57
CA ALA A 183 22.89 -14.78 -11.30
C ALA A 183 21.80 -14.91 -10.23
N CYS A 184 20.97 -15.95 -10.29
CA CYS A 184 19.93 -16.23 -9.30
C CYS A 184 20.49 -16.55 -7.91
N ARG A 185 21.67 -17.19 -7.80
CA ARG A 185 22.33 -17.41 -6.49
C ARG A 185 22.78 -16.10 -5.85
N GLU A 186 23.39 -15.19 -6.60
CA GLU A 186 23.82 -13.90 -6.06
C GLU A 186 22.64 -12.97 -5.74
N ILE A 187 21.58 -13.01 -6.56
CA ILE A 187 20.30 -12.35 -6.24
C ILE A 187 19.70 -12.92 -4.94
N ALA A 188 19.67 -14.24 -4.78
CA ALA A 188 19.14 -14.89 -3.57
C ALA A 188 19.97 -14.52 -2.33
N ARG A 189 21.31 -14.56 -2.43
CA ARG A 189 22.24 -14.07 -1.39
C ARG A 189 21.87 -12.64 -0.97
N TRP A 190 21.75 -11.71 -1.91
CA TRP A 190 21.37 -10.33 -1.59
C TRP A 190 19.99 -10.21 -0.92
N PHE A 191 19.00 -11.02 -1.34
CA PHE A 191 17.70 -11.09 -0.66
C PHE A 191 17.82 -11.56 0.80
N TYR A 192 18.66 -12.56 1.07
CA TYR A 192 18.91 -13.06 2.43
C TYR A 192 19.69 -12.05 3.29
N ASP A 193 20.79 -11.52 2.77
CA ASP A 193 21.67 -10.57 3.45
C ASP A 193 20.94 -9.26 3.83
N ALA A 194 20.05 -8.79 2.94
CA ALA A 194 19.24 -7.59 3.16
C ALA A 194 17.90 -7.85 3.89
N GLY A 195 17.56 -9.10 4.20
CA GLY A 195 16.32 -9.47 4.88
C GLY A 195 15.04 -9.17 4.08
N ILE A 196 15.09 -9.31 2.75
CA ILE A 196 13.99 -8.93 1.85
C ILE A 196 13.00 -10.09 1.73
N ALA A 197 11.73 -9.83 2.06
CA ALA A 197 10.65 -10.79 1.90
C ALA A 197 10.51 -11.25 0.43
N PHE A 198 10.38 -12.56 0.22
CA PHE A 198 10.44 -13.16 -1.13
C PHE A 198 9.36 -12.64 -2.09
N HIS A 199 8.24 -12.12 -1.58
CA HIS A 199 7.22 -11.44 -2.39
C HIS A 199 7.79 -10.23 -3.17
N ALA A 200 8.86 -9.57 -2.71
CA ALA A 200 9.46 -8.47 -3.48
C ALA A 200 9.96 -8.91 -4.87
N ALA A 201 10.25 -10.20 -5.09
CA ALA A 201 10.63 -10.75 -6.39
C ALA A 201 9.46 -10.89 -7.39
N SER A 202 8.19 -10.76 -6.96
CA SER A 202 7.02 -10.71 -7.85
C SER A 202 6.58 -9.29 -8.20
N TYR A 203 7.31 -8.26 -7.74
CA TYR A 203 7.03 -6.88 -8.11
C TYR A 203 7.51 -6.62 -9.54
N GLU A 204 6.66 -6.00 -10.37
CA GLU A 204 7.01 -5.61 -11.74
C GLU A 204 8.30 -4.79 -11.83
N SER A 205 8.55 -3.92 -10.85
CA SER A 205 9.79 -3.15 -10.74
C SER A 205 11.05 -4.02 -10.61
N PHE A 206 10.96 -5.21 -10.03
CA PHE A 206 12.07 -6.17 -9.96
C PHE A 206 12.35 -6.79 -11.32
N HIS A 207 11.31 -7.17 -12.08
CA HIS A 207 11.46 -7.65 -13.45
C HIS A 207 12.05 -6.58 -14.38
N VAL A 208 11.56 -5.34 -14.28
CA VAL A 208 12.07 -4.17 -15.01
C VAL A 208 13.52 -3.84 -14.64
N MET A 209 13.91 -3.96 -13.36
CA MET A 209 15.29 -3.79 -12.91
C MET A 209 16.24 -4.84 -13.52
N ILE A 210 15.85 -6.13 -13.48
CA ILE A 210 16.66 -7.21 -14.05
C ILE A 210 16.79 -7.05 -15.57
N GLU A 211 15.73 -6.62 -16.26
CA GLU A 211 15.79 -6.30 -17.68
C GLU A 211 16.71 -5.10 -17.96
N ALA A 212 16.62 -4.01 -17.19
CA ALA A 212 17.48 -2.83 -17.36
C ALA A 212 18.98 -3.16 -17.17
N VAL A 213 19.32 -3.95 -16.16
CA VAL A 213 20.70 -4.44 -15.95
C VAL A 213 21.14 -5.34 -17.11
N GLY A 214 20.27 -6.23 -17.58
CA GLY A 214 20.54 -7.08 -18.75
C GLY A 214 20.72 -6.29 -20.05
N GLN A 215 20.00 -5.18 -20.22
CA GLN A 215 20.10 -4.29 -21.37
C GLN A 215 21.34 -3.37 -21.34
N PHE A 216 21.86 -3.02 -20.16
CA PHE A 216 23.16 -2.36 -20.01
C PHE A 216 24.30 -3.33 -20.35
N GLY A 217 24.26 -4.54 -19.78
CA GLY A 217 25.29 -5.57 -19.96
C GLY A 217 26.48 -5.43 -18.99
N PRO A 218 27.59 -6.15 -19.25
CA PRO A 218 28.74 -6.16 -18.34
C PRO A 218 29.40 -4.78 -18.19
N GLY A 219 29.85 -4.46 -16.96
CA GLY A 219 30.46 -3.17 -16.63
C GLY A 219 29.52 -2.17 -15.98
N MET A 220 28.23 -2.50 -15.84
CA MET A 220 27.30 -1.74 -15.00
C MET A 220 27.82 -1.66 -13.56
N LYS A 221 28.01 -0.45 -13.03
CA LYS A 221 28.28 -0.21 -11.61
C LYS A 221 26.93 -0.10 -10.87
N PRO A 222 26.74 -0.76 -9.71
CA PRO A 222 25.54 -0.57 -8.91
C PRO A 222 25.45 0.88 -8.40
N PRO A 223 24.25 1.46 -8.26
CA PRO A 223 24.08 2.82 -7.76
C PRO A 223 24.51 2.92 -6.29
N SER A 224 25.20 4.01 -5.95
CA SER A 224 25.63 4.29 -4.59
C SER A 224 24.45 4.63 -3.67
N MET A 225 24.68 4.54 -2.34
CA MET A 225 23.72 5.02 -1.35
C MET A 225 23.37 6.51 -1.56
N TYR A 226 24.31 7.34 -2.04
CA TYR A 226 24.04 8.74 -2.34
C TYR A 226 23.07 8.89 -3.52
N GLU A 227 23.33 8.19 -4.63
CA GLU A 227 22.47 8.24 -5.82
C GLU A 227 21.04 7.78 -5.51
N LEU A 228 20.90 6.68 -4.76
CA LEU A 228 19.60 6.15 -4.34
C LEU A 228 18.83 7.13 -3.43
N ARG A 229 19.51 7.83 -2.51
CA ARG A 229 18.86 8.67 -1.48
C ARG A 229 18.64 10.14 -1.87
N VAL A 230 19.17 10.59 -3.02
CA VAL A 230 19.01 11.96 -3.54
C VAL A 230 18.56 11.97 -5.02
N PRO A 231 19.44 11.88 -6.05
CA PRO A 231 19.02 12.13 -7.44
C PRO A 231 18.05 11.08 -8.00
N LEU A 232 18.15 9.80 -7.62
CA LEU A 232 17.20 8.77 -8.08
C LEU A 232 15.86 8.89 -7.35
N LEU A 233 15.86 9.22 -6.06
CA LEU A 233 14.62 9.50 -5.31
C LEU A 233 13.88 10.71 -5.89
N ASN A 234 14.59 11.81 -6.19
CA ASN A 234 13.97 12.99 -6.79
C ASN A 234 13.38 12.70 -8.19
N LYS A 235 14.03 11.82 -8.99
CA LYS A 235 13.47 11.37 -10.27
C LYS A 235 12.25 10.47 -10.10
N GLU A 236 12.25 9.58 -9.10
CA GLU A 236 11.08 8.74 -8.78
C GLU A 236 9.90 9.56 -8.22
N VAL A 237 10.16 10.70 -7.56
CA VAL A 237 9.13 11.70 -7.24
C VAL A 237 8.56 12.29 -8.53
N GLN A 238 9.39 12.77 -9.46
CA GLN A 238 8.94 13.31 -10.75
C GLN A 238 8.17 12.28 -11.61
N ASP A 239 8.63 11.03 -11.69
CA ASP A 239 7.92 9.90 -12.33
C ASP A 239 6.56 9.62 -11.64
N THR A 240 6.42 9.96 -10.35
CA THR A 240 5.18 9.84 -9.57
C THR A 240 4.26 11.05 -9.77
N ASP A 241 4.79 12.26 -9.80
CA ASP A 241 4.04 13.50 -10.05
C ASP A 241 3.32 13.43 -11.41
N LEU A 242 4.00 12.91 -12.44
CA LEU A 242 3.40 12.64 -13.76
C LEU A 242 2.21 11.68 -13.73
N ILE A 243 2.17 10.75 -12.76
CA ILE A 243 0.99 9.88 -12.54
C ILE A 243 -0.11 10.68 -11.85
N VAL A 244 0.21 11.51 -10.85
CA VAL A 244 -0.77 12.35 -10.14
C VAL A 244 -1.44 13.35 -11.10
N GLU A 245 -0.69 13.96 -12.01
CA GLU A 245 -1.24 14.82 -13.07
C GLU A 245 -2.13 14.04 -14.08
N GLU A 246 -1.97 12.72 -14.20
CA GLU A 246 -2.88 11.87 -14.97
C GLU A 246 -4.20 11.57 -14.23
N HIS A 247 -4.21 11.62 -12.89
CA HIS A 247 -5.42 11.53 -12.07
C HIS A 247 -6.16 12.88 -12.00
N LYS A 248 -5.44 13.99 -11.77
CA LYS A 248 -6.01 15.36 -11.70
C LYS A 248 -6.93 15.70 -12.87
N LYS A 249 -6.51 15.36 -14.10
CA LYS A 249 -7.31 15.58 -15.32
C LYS A 249 -8.69 14.91 -15.29
N GLU A 250 -8.82 13.79 -14.59
CA GLU A 250 -10.09 13.07 -14.46
C GLU A 250 -10.98 13.65 -13.33
N TRP A 251 -10.40 14.40 -12.39
CA TRP A 251 -11.16 15.10 -11.34
C TRP A 251 -11.99 16.25 -11.90
N VAL A 252 -11.54 16.91 -12.97
CA VAL A 252 -12.32 17.95 -13.68
C VAL A 252 -13.59 17.37 -14.31
N ASP A 253 -13.46 16.25 -15.02
CA ASP A 253 -14.59 15.60 -15.71
C ASP A 253 -15.56 14.91 -14.74
N ARG A 254 -15.03 14.21 -13.73
CA ARG A 254 -15.79 13.25 -12.89
C ARG A 254 -15.88 13.61 -11.42
N GLY A 255 -15.22 14.68 -11.02
CA GLY A 255 -15.01 15.02 -9.61
C GLY A 255 -14.13 14.00 -8.88
N CYS A 256 -13.93 14.26 -7.58
CA CYS A 256 -13.18 13.41 -6.68
C CYS A 256 -13.70 13.48 -5.24
N SER A 257 -13.29 12.49 -4.44
CA SER A 257 -13.40 12.50 -2.98
C SER A 257 -12.04 12.80 -2.37
N ILE A 258 -11.93 13.81 -1.51
CA ILE A 258 -10.77 13.93 -0.62
C ILE A 258 -10.97 12.94 0.54
N MET A 259 -9.92 12.31 1.02
CA MET A 259 -9.95 11.40 2.17
C MET A 259 -8.84 11.80 3.15
N SER A 260 -9.20 11.93 4.43
CA SER A 260 -8.28 12.26 5.53
C SER A 260 -8.40 11.24 6.66
N ASP A 261 -7.28 10.94 7.31
CA ASP A 261 -7.19 10.05 8.47
C ASP A 261 -6.12 10.58 9.43
N GLY A 262 -6.41 10.53 10.73
CA GLY A 262 -5.54 11.06 11.78
C GLY A 262 -5.01 9.98 12.71
N TRP A 263 -3.76 9.57 12.53
CA TRP A 263 -3.11 8.55 13.36
C TRP A 263 -2.12 9.14 14.37
N ARG A 264 -1.90 8.41 15.46
CA ARG A 264 -0.90 8.68 16.50
C ARG A 264 0.07 7.50 16.57
N ASP A 265 1.31 7.75 16.16
CA ASP A 265 2.42 6.81 16.29
C ASP A 265 2.90 6.76 17.74
N SER A 266 2.48 5.74 18.49
CA SER A 266 2.92 5.51 19.86
C SER A 266 4.39 5.08 19.98
N VAL A 267 5.03 4.67 18.88
CA VAL A 267 6.45 4.23 18.85
C VAL A 267 7.37 5.40 18.50
N ALA A 268 6.93 6.32 17.62
CA ALA A 268 7.64 7.55 17.28
C ALA A 268 7.23 8.76 18.14
N GLN A 269 6.14 8.65 18.91
CA GLN A 269 5.47 9.76 19.59
C GLN A 269 5.14 10.91 18.62
N LYS A 270 4.50 10.57 17.50
CA LYS A 270 4.10 11.52 16.46
C LYS A 270 2.61 11.47 16.16
N ASP A 271 1.98 12.64 16.12
CA ASP A 271 0.62 12.80 15.61
C ASP A 271 0.68 13.21 14.14
N VAL A 272 0.11 12.39 13.26
CA VAL A 272 0.14 12.60 11.81
C VAL A 272 -1.26 12.63 11.22
N LEU A 273 -1.40 13.36 10.12
CA LEU A 273 -2.60 13.45 9.29
C LEU A 273 -2.19 13.10 7.86
N ASN A 274 -2.92 12.24 7.16
CA ASN A 274 -2.65 11.95 5.75
C ASN A 274 -3.78 12.45 4.85
N PHE A 275 -3.46 12.73 3.59
CA PHE A 275 -4.42 13.20 2.60
C PHE A 275 -4.28 12.41 1.30
N LEU A 276 -5.38 11.75 0.93
CA LEU A 276 -5.55 11.05 -0.33
C LEU A 276 -6.68 11.70 -1.15
N VAL A 277 -6.66 11.51 -2.46
CA VAL A 277 -7.77 11.87 -3.36
C VAL A 277 -8.17 10.64 -4.15
N ASN A 278 -9.47 10.35 -4.21
CA ASN A 278 -10.06 9.23 -4.94
C ASN A 278 -10.92 9.71 -6.12
N SER A 279 -10.77 9.06 -7.26
CA SER A 279 -11.62 9.17 -8.44
C SER A 279 -11.71 7.79 -9.13
N PRO A 280 -12.51 7.59 -10.20
CA PRO A 280 -12.67 6.28 -10.85
C PRO A 280 -11.38 5.66 -11.39
N LYS A 281 -10.37 6.50 -11.64
CA LYS A 281 -9.00 6.08 -12.00
C LYS A 281 -8.24 5.38 -10.87
N GLY A 282 -8.76 5.45 -9.63
CA GLY A 282 -8.14 4.96 -8.41
C GLY A 282 -7.59 6.08 -7.51
N SER A 283 -7.29 5.72 -6.27
CA SER A 283 -6.81 6.66 -5.24
C SER A 283 -5.34 7.06 -5.43
N VAL A 284 -5.03 8.30 -5.09
CA VAL A 284 -3.70 8.91 -5.04
C VAL A 284 -3.41 9.41 -3.63
N PHE A 285 -2.19 9.24 -3.16
CA PHE A 285 -1.66 9.88 -1.95
C PHE A 285 -1.05 11.25 -2.32
N ILE A 286 -1.54 12.33 -1.70
CA ILE A 286 -1.06 13.69 -1.95
C ILE A 286 0.09 14.01 -1.01
N LYS A 287 -0.20 14.07 0.29
CA LYS A 287 0.78 14.45 1.33
C LYS A 287 0.40 13.85 2.68
N PHE A 288 1.32 13.96 3.64
CA PHE A 288 0.98 13.88 5.06
C PHE A 288 1.49 15.14 5.76
N ILE A 289 0.85 15.47 6.87
CA ILE A 289 1.17 16.61 7.73
C ILE A 289 1.56 16.06 9.09
N ASP A 290 2.65 16.57 9.64
CA ASP A 290 3.10 16.29 11.00
C ASP A 290 2.44 17.31 11.94
N ALA A 291 1.53 16.84 12.78
CA ALA A 291 0.76 17.63 13.73
C ALA A 291 1.25 17.42 15.18
N SER A 292 2.41 16.79 15.39
CA SER A 292 2.92 16.39 16.72
C SER A 292 3.16 17.53 17.70
N LEU A 293 3.15 18.78 17.23
CA LEU A 293 3.37 20.00 18.03
C LEU A 293 2.09 20.83 18.23
N VAL A 294 0.93 20.35 17.75
CA VAL A 294 -0.34 21.10 17.77
C VAL A 294 -1.47 20.18 18.26
N VAL A 295 -2.40 20.73 19.04
CA VAL A 295 -3.61 19.99 19.41
C VAL A 295 -4.44 19.75 18.14
N LYS A 296 -4.81 18.49 17.88
CA LYS A 296 -5.76 18.09 16.83
C LYS A 296 -7.20 18.51 17.20
N ASP A 297 -7.44 19.82 17.30
CA ASP A 297 -8.77 20.38 17.53
C ASP A 297 -9.58 20.48 16.22
N ALA A 298 -10.84 20.87 16.33
CA ALA A 298 -11.73 20.98 15.17
C ALA A 298 -11.31 22.10 14.19
N ASN A 299 -10.66 23.16 14.70
CA ASN A 299 -10.28 24.32 13.89
C ASN A 299 -9.07 23.99 13.03
N LEU A 300 -8.02 23.38 13.60
CA LEU A 300 -6.85 22.89 12.85
C LEU A 300 -7.27 21.86 11.79
N LEU A 301 -8.17 20.92 12.13
CA LEU A 301 -8.64 19.93 11.16
C LEU A 301 -9.43 20.60 10.02
N PHE A 302 -10.32 21.55 10.33
CA PHE A 302 -11.02 22.36 9.34
C PHE A 302 -10.03 23.11 8.43
N ASP A 303 -9.08 23.84 9.02
CA ASP A 303 -8.04 24.62 8.33
C ASP A 303 -7.18 23.77 7.37
N LEU A 304 -7.01 22.48 7.66
CA LEU A 304 -6.22 21.57 6.84
C LEU A 304 -7.06 20.87 5.77
N LEU A 305 -8.32 20.54 6.06
CA LEU A 305 -9.27 20.02 5.08
C LEU A 305 -9.64 21.08 4.03
N ASP A 306 -9.84 22.33 4.47
CA ASP A 306 -10.17 23.48 3.65
C ASP A 306 -9.03 23.83 2.67
N LYS A 307 -7.78 23.93 3.14
CA LYS A 307 -6.59 24.10 2.29
C LYS A 307 -6.39 22.92 1.33
N MET A 308 -6.83 21.72 1.69
CA MET A 308 -6.82 20.56 0.78
C MET A 308 -7.90 20.62 -0.29
N VAL A 309 -9.05 21.26 -0.04
CA VAL A 309 -10.03 21.58 -1.11
C VAL A 309 -9.43 22.62 -2.06
N GLU A 310 -8.76 23.65 -1.53
CA GLU A 310 -8.11 24.70 -2.34
C GLU A 310 -6.96 24.15 -3.21
N GLU A 311 -6.14 23.23 -2.69
CA GLU A 311 -5.08 22.54 -3.46
C GLU A 311 -5.60 21.57 -4.54
N VAL A 312 -6.87 21.15 -4.47
CA VAL A 312 -7.52 20.21 -5.40
C VAL A 312 -8.43 20.93 -6.41
N GLY A 313 -8.87 22.15 -6.11
CA GLY A 313 -9.89 22.88 -6.84
C GLY A 313 -11.29 22.48 -6.37
N GLU A 314 -12.05 23.45 -5.86
CA GLU A 314 -13.39 23.24 -5.27
C GLU A 314 -14.39 22.66 -6.27
N GLU A 315 -14.32 23.07 -7.54
CA GLU A 315 -15.13 22.54 -8.64
C GLU A 315 -14.89 21.04 -8.93
N ASN A 316 -13.77 20.50 -8.45
CA ASN A 316 -13.39 19.10 -8.59
C ASN A 316 -13.82 18.27 -7.36
N VAL A 317 -13.98 18.88 -6.18
CA VAL A 317 -14.35 18.16 -4.95
C VAL A 317 -15.87 17.98 -4.89
N ILE A 318 -16.32 16.74 -4.72
CA ILE A 318 -17.75 16.44 -4.46
C ILE A 318 -17.98 16.15 -2.98
N GLN A 319 -17.00 15.51 -2.33
CA GLN A 319 -17.05 15.23 -0.90
C GLN A 319 -15.66 15.18 -0.26
N VAL A 320 -15.63 15.33 1.06
CA VAL A 320 -14.46 15.13 1.91
C VAL A 320 -14.79 14.09 2.99
N ILE A 321 -14.02 12.99 3.02
CA ILE A 321 -14.25 11.85 3.92
C ILE A 321 -13.25 11.87 5.09
N SER A 322 -13.74 11.65 6.31
CA SER A 322 -12.91 11.49 7.52
C SER A 322 -13.39 10.34 8.41
N ASP A 323 -12.69 10.11 9.53
CA ASP A 323 -13.23 9.32 10.65
C ASP A 323 -14.39 10.06 11.38
N ASN A 324 -14.98 9.39 12.39
CA ASN A 324 -16.11 9.89 13.18
C ASN A 324 -15.68 10.51 14.52
N ALA A 325 -14.39 10.80 14.75
CA ALA A 325 -13.94 11.44 15.97
C ALA A 325 -14.55 12.85 16.11
N SER A 326 -14.88 13.26 17.33
CA SER A 326 -15.64 14.48 17.60
C SER A 326 -14.99 15.77 17.05
N ALA A 327 -13.66 15.80 16.93
CA ALA A 327 -12.93 16.89 16.28
C ALA A 327 -13.16 16.93 14.75
N TYR A 328 -13.10 15.78 14.08
CA TYR A 328 -13.38 15.65 12.64
C TYR A 328 -14.85 15.92 12.31
N VAL A 329 -15.80 15.45 13.14
CA VAL A 329 -17.23 15.74 12.95
C VAL A 329 -17.52 17.24 13.03
N LYS A 330 -16.86 17.95 13.96
CA LYS A 330 -16.96 19.42 14.05
C LYS A 330 -16.29 20.11 12.85
N ALA A 331 -15.09 19.68 12.47
CA ALA A 331 -14.36 20.21 11.31
C ALA A 331 -15.14 20.03 9.99
N GLY A 332 -15.78 18.87 9.81
CA GLY A 332 -16.61 18.56 8.66
C GLY A 332 -17.84 19.47 8.54
N LYS A 333 -18.55 19.70 9.66
CA LYS A 333 -19.67 20.66 9.71
C LYS A 333 -19.24 22.09 9.39
N LEU A 334 -18.08 22.53 9.89
CA LEU A 334 -17.51 23.85 9.54
C LEU A 334 -17.17 23.93 8.04
N LEU A 335 -16.66 22.85 7.45
CA LEU A 335 -16.35 22.77 6.03
C LEU A 335 -17.62 22.82 5.16
N GLU A 336 -18.67 22.08 5.54
CA GLU A 336 -19.97 22.11 4.85
C GLU A 336 -20.71 23.46 4.96
N ALA A 337 -20.42 24.24 6.01
CA ALA A 337 -20.93 25.60 6.19
C ALA A 337 -20.14 26.64 5.37
N LYS A 338 -18.81 26.53 5.30
CA LYS A 338 -17.98 27.39 4.42
C LYS A 338 -18.20 27.08 2.94
N ARG A 339 -18.38 25.80 2.59
CA ARG A 339 -18.42 25.28 1.21
C ARG A 339 -19.73 24.55 0.96
N PRO A 340 -20.83 25.27 0.65
CA PRO A 340 -22.16 24.69 0.56
C PRO A 340 -22.32 23.69 -0.61
N HIS A 341 -21.42 23.68 -1.60
CA HIS A 341 -21.53 22.86 -2.81
C HIS A 341 -20.75 21.54 -2.79
N LEU A 342 -20.20 21.17 -1.62
CA LEU A 342 -19.62 19.85 -1.36
C LEU A 342 -20.23 19.23 -0.10
N TYR A 343 -20.05 17.92 0.08
CA TYR A 343 -20.41 17.21 1.30
C TYR A 343 -19.20 16.92 2.19
N TRP A 344 -19.40 16.84 3.50
CA TRP A 344 -18.56 16.07 4.40
C TRP A 344 -19.25 14.74 4.70
N THR A 345 -18.54 13.64 4.53
CA THR A 345 -19.09 12.29 4.76
C THR A 345 -18.24 11.50 5.77
N PRO A 346 -18.85 10.88 6.78
CA PRO A 346 -18.14 9.98 7.67
C PRO A 346 -17.77 8.67 6.95
N CYS A 347 -16.61 8.11 7.28
CA CYS A 347 -16.09 6.89 6.67
C CYS A 347 -17.02 5.68 6.90
N ALA A 348 -17.66 5.20 5.83
CA ALA A 348 -18.62 4.10 5.89
C ALA A 348 -18.06 2.81 6.49
N ALA A 349 -16.79 2.50 6.22
CA ALA A 349 -16.14 1.34 6.80
C ALA A 349 -15.97 1.46 8.32
N HIS A 350 -15.69 2.67 8.82
CA HIS A 350 -15.62 2.95 10.24
C HIS A 350 -17.03 2.92 10.88
N CYS A 351 -18.05 3.51 10.24
CA CYS A 351 -19.44 3.40 10.69
C CYS A 351 -19.90 1.94 10.81
N ILE A 352 -19.59 1.08 9.83
CA ILE A 352 -19.95 -0.34 9.86
C ILE A 352 -19.12 -1.12 10.90
N ASP A 353 -17.86 -0.76 11.14
CA ASP A 353 -17.08 -1.37 12.23
C ASP A 353 -17.61 -0.97 13.62
N LEU A 354 -18.16 0.24 13.78
CA LEU A 354 -18.90 0.67 14.97
C LEU A 354 -20.25 -0.05 15.14
N MET A 355 -20.99 -0.33 14.05
CA MET A 355 -22.17 -1.21 14.11
C MET A 355 -21.79 -2.62 14.60
N LEU A 356 -20.63 -3.12 14.18
CA LEU A 356 -20.08 -4.40 14.62
C LEU A 356 -19.60 -4.36 16.08
N GLU A 357 -19.08 -3.24 16.57
CA GLU A 357 -18.81 -3.00 17.99
C GLU A 357 -20.09 -3.09 18.82
N ASP A 358 -21.16 -2.39 18.42
CA ASP A 358 -22.42 -2.34 19.17
C ASP A 358 -23.11 -3.71 19.22
N ILE A 359 -23.18 -4.42 18.09
CA ILE A 359 -23.62 -5.83 18.05
C ILE A 359 -22.71 -6.73 18.90
N GLY A 360 -21.44 -6.36 19.07
CA GLY A 360 -20.49 -7.01 19.98
C GLY A 360 -20.84 -6.85 21.46
N LYS A 361 -21.65 -5.85 21.84
CA LYS A 361 -22.08 -5.59 23.23
C LYS A 361 -23.24 -6.50 23.66
N ILE A 362 -24.08 -6.96 22.71
CA ILE A 362 -25.20 -7.90 22.95
C ILE A 362 -24.73 -9.07 23.83
N PRO A 363 -25.38 -9.40 24.97
CA PRO A 363 -24.83 -10.32 25.97
C PRO A 363 -24.41 -11.69 25.42
N ARG A 364 -25.20 -12.27 24.51
CA ARG A 364 -24.88 -13.55 23.85
C ARG A 364 -23.60 -13.48 23.01
N VAL A 365 -23.39 -12.35 22.32
CA VAL A 365 -22.24 -12.07 21.45
C VAL A 365 -21.00 -11.77 22.29
N ARG A 366 -21.10 -10.82 23.23
CA ARG A 366 -20.07 -10.43 24.23
C ARG A 366 -19.52 -11.66 24.96
N ALA A 367 -20.38 -12.59 25.37
CA ALA A 367 -19.98 -13.84 26.03
C ALA A 367 -19.23 -14.82 25.11
N SER A 368 -19.46 -14.80 23.80
CA SER A 368 -18.67 -15.58 22.84
C SER A 368 -17.32 -14.94 22.53
N LEU A 369 -17.29 -13.59 22.45
CA LEU A 369 -16.08 -12.80 22.25
C LEU A 369 -15.10 -12.93 23.43
N LYS A 370 -15.52 -12.66 24.68
CA LYS A 370 -14.65 -12.83 25.87
C LYS A 370 -14.08 -14.27 25.94
N LYS A 371 -14.86 -15.31 25.60
CA LYS A 371 -14.38 -16.71 25.57
C LYS A 371 -13.37 -16.99 24.45
N ALA A 372 -13.61 -16.51 23.23
CA ALA A 372 -12.69 -16.68 22.12
C ALA A 372 -11.37 -15.92 22.32
N MET A 373 -11.45 -14.70 22.88
CA MET A 373 -10.27 -13.91 23.29
C MET A 373 -9.46 -14.65 24.36
N PHE A 374 -10.10 -15.18 25.41
CA PHE A 374 -9.41 -15.99 26.44
C PHE A 374 -8.69 -17.22 25.85
N ILE A 375 -9.32 -17.94 24.92
CA ILE A 375 -8.70 -19.09 24.26
C ILE A 375 -7.49 -18.66 23.41
N ASN A 376 -7.61 -17.57 22.64
CA ASN A 376 -6.49 -17.03 21.87
C ASN A 376 -5.33 -16.55 22.76
N ALA A 377 -5.65 -15.88 23.89
CA ALA A 377 -4.67 -15.43 24.87
C ALA A 377 -3.93 -16.62 25.50
N PHE A 378 -4.64 -17.69 25.92
CA PHE A 378 -3.99 -18.90 26.44
C PHE A 378 -3.12 -19.61 25.38
N VAL A 379 -3.58 -19.69 24.13
CA VAL A 379 -2.81 -20.31 23.03
C VAL A 379 -1.54 -19.52 22.71
N TYR A 380 -1.58 -18.19 22.74
CA TYR A 380 -0.46 -17.35 22.29
C TYR A 380 0.36 -16.66 23.40
N GLY A 381 -0.10 -16.68 24.64
CA GLY A 381 0.54 -16.05 25.81
C GLY A 381 1.79 -16.77 26.30
N GLY A 382 2.85 -16.75 25.48
CA GLY A 382 4.19 -17.19 25.88
C GLY A 382 4.45 -18.71 25.87
N ARG A 383 3.55 -19.54 25.33
CA ARG A 383 3.65 -21.02 25.38
C ARG A 383 3.81 -21.69 24.01
N PRO A 384 5.05 -21.79 23.46
CA PRO A 384 5.31 -22.45 22.18
C PRO A 384 4.76 -23.89 22.07
N SER A 385 4.71 -24.63 23.18
CA SER A 385 4.12 -25.98 23.22
C SER A 385 2.63 -26.00 22.88
N VAL A 386 1.85 -25.02 23.37
CA VAL A 386 0.41 -24.93 23.10
C VAL A 386 0.17 -24.53 21.65
N VAL A 387 0.93 -23.56 21.14
CA VAL A 387 0.90 -23.16 19.71
C VAL A 387 1.24 -24.33 18.80
N ASN A 388 2.31 -25.07 19.10
CA ASN A 388 2.76 -26.18 18.26
C ASN A 388 1.82 -27.39 18.31
N LEU A 389 1.22 -27.69 19.47
CA LEU A 389 0.20 -28.73 19.58
C LEU A 389 -1.06 -28.33 18.79
N MET A 390 -1.56 -27.10 18.97
CA MET A 390 -2.68 -26.56 18.19
C MET A 390 -2.40 -26.67 16.67
N ARG A 391 -1.19 -26.30 16.22
CA ARG A 391 -0.75 -26.42 14.82
C ARG A 391 -0.78 -27.86 14.28
N GLN A 392 -0.51 -28.88 15.10
CA GLN A 392 -0.65 -30.28 14.67
C GLN A 392 -2.11 -30.59 14.31
N PHE A 393 -3.06 -30.16 15.15
CA PHE A 393 -4.49 -30.37 14.91
C PHE A 393 -5.12 -29.46 13.84
N THR A 394 -4.51 -28.31 13.49
CA THR A 394 -5.02 -27.38 12.46
C THR A 394 -4.35 -27.47 11.09
N ASN A 395 -3.48 -28.47 10.86
CA ASN A 395 -2.63 -28.61 9.67
C ASN A 395 -1.70 -27.40 9.48
N GLN A 396 -0.92 -27.07 10.52
CA GLN A 396 0.03 -25.96 10.62
C GLN A 396 -0.57 -24.55 10.48
N ARG A 397 -1.91 -24.41 10.60
CA ARG A 397 -2.60 -23.11 10.50
C ARG A 397 -2.72 -22.45 11.86
N ASN A 398 -2.32 -21.19 11.95
CA ASN A 398 -2.55 -20.38 13.14
C ASN A 398 -4.06 -20.07 13.29
N LEU A 399 -4.56 -20.03 14.53
CA LEU A 399 -5.79 -19.28 14.83
C LEU A 399 -5.52 -17.80 14.57
N HIS A 400 -6.52 -17.08 14.03
CA HIS A 400 -6.38 -15.65 13.82
C HIS A 400 -6.37 -14.93 15.16
N ARG A 401 -5.40 -14.03 15.34
CA ARG A 401 -5.43 -13.04 16.42
C ARG A 401 -6.38 -11.91 16.00
N PRO A 402 -7.22 -11.36 16.90
CA PRO A 402 -7.95 -10.13 16.62
C PRO A 402 -6.96 -8.99 16.34
N ALA A 403 -7.31 -8.08 15.43
CA ALA A 403 -6.66 -6.80 15.33
C ALA A 403 -7.08 -5.91 16.50
N ILE A 404 -6.16 -5.08 17.01
CA ILE A 404 -6.52 -4.08 18.03
C ILE A 404 -7.48 -3.02 17.45
N THR A 405 -7.39 -2.70 16.16
CA THR A 405 -7.99 -1.48 15.59
C THR A 405 -9.23 -1.70 14.71
N ARG A 406 -9.79 -2.91 14.61
CA ARG A 406 -11.05 -3.18 13.86
C ARG A 406 -11.87 -4.34 14.43
N PHE A 407 -13.09 -4.08 14.88
CA PHE A 407 -14.03 -5.04 15.47
C PHE A 407 -14.45 -6.16 14.52
N ALA A 408 -14.52 -5.90 13.20
CA ALA A 408 -14.75 -6.92 12.19
C ALA A 408 -13.76 -8.08 12.26
N THR A 409 -12.52 -7.84 12.71
CA THR A 409 -11.50 -8.90 12.83
C THR A 409 -11.78 -9.87 13.99
N SER A 410 -12.50 -9.44 15.03
CA SER A 410 -13.00 -10.29 16.09
C SER A 410 -14.06 -11.27 15.57
N PHE A 411 -14.97 -10.82 14.70
CA PHE A 411 -15.96 -11.70 14.05
C PHE A 411 -15.33 -12.62 13.00
N ILE A 412 -14.32 -12.15 12.25
CA ILE A 412 -13.50 -13.01 11.38
C ILE A 412 -12.75 -14.07 12.21
N THR A 413 -12.29 -13.72 13.41
CA THR A 413 -11.70 -14.67 14.37
C THR A 413 -12.73 -15.70 14.83
N LEU A 414 -13.96 -15.30 15.21
CA LEU A 414 -15.05 -16.24 15.52
C LEU A 414 -15.37 -17.18 14.34
N ALA A 415 -15.34 -16.69 13.10
CA ALA A 415 -15.55 -17.52 11.90
C ALA A 415 -14.43 -18.56 11.71
N LYS A 416 -13.17 -18.20 12.02
CA LYS A 416 -12.02 -19.13 11.99
C LYS A 416 -12.11 -20.15 13.14
N PHE A 417 -12.54 -19.74 14.33
CA PHE A 417 -12.85 -20.65 15.45
C PHE A 417 -13.93 -21.66 15.05
N HIS A 418 -15.06 -21.20 14.48
CA HIS A 418 -16.13 -22.07 14.01
C HIS A 418 -15.64 -23.08 12.97
N LYS A 419 -14.86 -22.63 11.98
CA LYS A 419 -14.24 -23.48 10.96
C LYS A 419 -13.32 -24.56 11.54
N HIS A 420 -12.70 -24.30 12.69
CA HIS A 420 -11.83 -25.24 13.38
C HIS A 420 -12.48 -25.94 14.59
N LYS A 421 -13.81 -25.81 14.83
CA LYS A 421 -14.55 -26.42 15.96
C LYS A 421 -14.15 -27.88 16.24
N ASN A 422 -14.17 -28.72 15.22
CA ASN A 422 -13.88 -30.15 15.35
C ASN A 422 -12.39 -30.43 15.66
N ASN A 423 -11.49 -29.58 15.16
CA ASN A 423 -10.05 -29.71 15.38
C ASN A 423 -9.66 -29.22 16.79
N LEU A 424 -10.27 -28.12 17.25
CA LEU A 424 -10.11 -27.58 18.59
C LEU A 424 -10.70 -28.53 19.66
N ARG A 425 -11.83 -29.19 19.36
CA ARG A 425 -12.36 -30.27 20.22
C ARG A 425 -11.38 -31.44 20.29
N LYS A 426 -10.90 -31.96 19.16
CA LYS A 426 -9.87 -33.03 19.14
C LYS A 426 -8.60 -32.68 19.91
N LEU A 427 -8.14 -31.42 19.82
CA LEU A 427 -7.00 -30.90 20.55
C LEU A 427 -7.19 -31.02 22.07
N VAL A 428 -8.32 -30.56 22.63
CA VAL A 428 -8.54 -30.57 24.09
C VAL A 428 -8.98 -31.93 24.65
N THR A 429 -9.31 -32.89 23.79
CA THR A 429 -9.59 -34.29 24.16
C THR A 429 -8.46 -35.24 23.74
N SER A 430 -7.27 -34.72 23.43
CA SER A 430 -6.14 -35.53 22.97
C SER A 430 -5.34 -36.12 24.13
N GLN A 431 -4.60 -37.21 23.87
CA GLN A 431 -3.70 -37.79 24.86
C GLN A 431 -2.52 -36.84 25.14
N GLU A 432 -1.99 -36.22 24.09
CA GLU A 432 -0.90 -35.24 24.13
C GLU A 432 -1.28 -33.97 24.92
N TRP A 433 -2.56 -33.56 24.89
CA TRP A 433 -3.09 -32.53 25.79
C TRP A 433 -3.17 -33.05 27.23
N SER A 434 -3.69 -34.25 27.44
CA SER A 434 -3.85 -34.85 28.77
C SER A 434 -2.51 -35.05 29.51
N ASP A 435 -1.47 -35.45 28.77
CA ASP A 435 -0.11 -35.69 29.28
C ASP A 435 0.70 -34.39 29.49
N ALA A 436 0.30 -33.29 28.84
CA ALA A 436 1.01 -32.02 28.94
C ALA A 436 0.91 -31.41 30.36
N LYS A 437 2.05 -31.05 30.95
CA LYS A 437 2.12 -30.48 32.33
C LYS A 437 1.12 -29.33 32.58
N TRP A 438 0.97 -28.46 31.58
CA TRP A 438 0.12 -27.26 31.65
C TRP A 438 -1.39 -27.55 31.55
N SER A 439 -1.83 -28.74 31.13
CA SER A 439 -3.26 -29.08 31.01
C SER A 439 -3.99 -29.14 32.36
N ARG A 440 -3.21 -29.33 33.43
CA ARG A 440 -3.69 -29.41 34.82
C ARG A 440 -3.98 -28.04 35.43
N GLU A 441 -3.53 -26.95 34.81
CA GLU A 441 -3.71 -25.58 35.29
C GLU A 441 -5.17 -25.11 35.21
N PRO A 442 -5.60 -24.16 36.05
CA PRO A 442 -6.95 -23.59 35.98
C PRO A 442 -7.28 -22.98 34.61
N ALA A 443 -6.34 -22.26 33.99
CA ALA A 443 -6.55 -21.63 32.69
C ALA A 443 -6.72 -22.63 31.55
N ALA A 444 -5.94 -23.72 31.54
CA ALA A 444 -6.06 -24.79 30.55
C ALA A 444 -7.38 -25.55 30.69
N LYS A 445 -7.79 -25.87 31.93
CA LYS A 445 -9.10 -26.45 32.24
C LYS A 445 -10.25 -25.54 31.77
N LYS A 446 -10.16 -24.23 32.02
CA LYS A 446 -11.13 -23.21 31.58
C LYS A 446 -11.22 -23.14 30.04
N MET A 447 -10.09 -23.19 29.33
CA MET A 447 -10.07 -23.30 27.86
C MET A 447 -10.73 -24.58 27.35
N ALA A 448 -10.39 -25.75 27.91
CA ALA A 448 -10.99 -27.02 27.51
C ALA A 448 -12.52 -27.03 27.77
N GLN A 449 -12.95 -26.53 28.93
CA GLN A 449 -14.36 -26.36 29.27
C GLN A 449 -15.11 -25.50 28.24
N TYR A 450 -14.56 -24.34 27.86
CA TYR A 450 -15.18 -23.48 26.83
C TYR A 450 -15.25 -24.14 25.45
N ILE A 451 -14.21 -24.87 25.04
CA ILE A 451 -14.17 -25.57 23.74
C ILE A 451 -15.14 -26.78 23.70
N LEU A 452 -15.38 -27.43 24.84
CA LEU A 452 -16.35 -28.52 24.93
C LEU A 452 -17.80 -28.00 25.05
N GLN A 453 -18.04 -26.89 25.74
CA GLN A 453 -19.37 -26.31 25.96
C GLN A 453 -20.13 -25.99 24.66
N GLU A 454 -21.27 -26.66 24.41
CA GLU A 454 -22.02 -26.47 23.15
C GLU A 454 -22.67 -25.07 23.03
N SER A 455 -23.02 -24.42 24.16
CA SER A 455 -23.54 -23.05 24.13
C SER A 455 -22.53 -22.00 23.65
N PHE A 456 -21.22 -22.23 23.82
CA PHE A 456 -20.18 -21.37 23.23
C PHE A 456 -20.27 -21.40 21.69
N TRP A 457 -20.38 -22.60 21.11
CA TRP A 457 -20.52 -22.76 19.66
C TRP A 457 -21.86 -22.26 19.12
N ARG A 458 -22.96 -22.44 19.87
CA ARG A 458 -24.27 -21.87 19.54
C ARG A 458 -24.21 -20.34 19.50
N ASN A 459 -23.58 -19.70 20.50
CA ASN A 459 -23.41 -18.25 20.54
C ASN A 459 -22.47 -17.74 19.42
N ILE A 460 -21.45 -18.51 19.02
CA ILE A 460 -20.64 -18.20 17.83
C ILE A 460 -21.50 -18.21 16.55
N VAL A 461 -22.34 -19.24 16.35
CA VAL A 461 -23.24 -19.30 15.17
C VAL A 461 -24.24 -18.14 15.18
N TYR A 462 -24.81 -17.80 16.34
CA TYR A 462 -25.67 -16.63 16.53
C TYR A 462 -24.96 -15.32 16.13
N SER A 463 -23.75 -15.10 16.67
CA SER A 463 -22.94 -13.90 16.38
C SER A 463 -22.57 -13.77 14.90
N LEU A 464 -22.24 -14.89 14.25
CA LEU A 464 -21.88 -14.93 12.83
C LEU A 464 -23.08 -14.78 11.89
N LYS A 465 -24.31 -15.07 12.34
CA LYS A 465 -25.53 -14.76 11.61
C LYS A 465 -25.82 -13.25 11.59
N LEU A 466 -25.70 -12.58 12.74
CA LEU A 466 -25.87 -11.13 12.84
C LEU A 466 -24.79 -10.37 12.05
N THR A 467 -23.52 -10.69 12.26
CA THR A 467 -22.39 -9.90 11.71
C THR A 467 -21.93 -10.34 10.32
N GLY A 468 -22.23 -11.57 9.91
CA GLY A 468 -21.79 -12.13 8.63
C GLY A 468 -22.21 -11.30 7.39
N PRO A 469 -23.45 -10.78 7.32
CA PRO A 469 -23.88 -9.88 6.25
C PRO A 469 -23.20 -8.52 6.30
N LEU A 470 -23.13 -7.84 7.45
CA LEU A 470 -22.44 -6.55 7.62
C LEU A 470 -20.95 -6.63 7.22
N VAL A 471 -20.27 -7.73 7.56
CA VAL A 471 -18.86 -7.98 7.16
C VAL A 471 -18.70 -8.21 5.64
N LYS A 472 -19.79 -8.40 4.87
CA LYS A 472 -19.77 -8.32 3.40
C LYS A 472 -19.94 -6.87 2.91
N VAL A 473 -20.81 -6.08 3.55
CA VAL A 473 -20.97 -4.65 3.21
C VAL A 473 -19.67 -3.90 3.50
N LEU A 474 -19.04 -4.18 4.64
CA LEU A 474 -17.71 -3.66 5.00
C LEU A 474 -16.70 -3.95 3.89
N ARG A 475 -16.58 -5.21 3.43
CA ARG A 475 -15.71 -5.58 2.28
C ARG A 475 -16.00 -4.78 1.02
N MET A 476 -17.27 -4.44 0.76
CA MET A 476 -17.66 -3.70 -0.44
C MET A 476 -17.23 -2.24 -0.34
N VAL A 477 -17.50 -1.56 0.78
CA VAL A 477 -17.09 -0.15 0.97
C VAL A 477 -15.58 0.02 1.11
N ASP A 478 -14.86 -1.01 1.57
CA ASP A 478 -13.40 -1.03 1.67
C ASP A 478 -12.67 -1.38 0.35
N GLY A 479 -13.41 -1.59 -0.76
CA GLY A 479 -12.83 -2.02 -2.04
C GLY A 479 -12.29 -0.86 -2.89
N ASP A 480 -10.95 -0.67 -2.93
CA ASP A 480 -10.19 0.35 -3.69
C ASP A 480 -10.52 0.48 -5.20
N LYS A 481 -11.40 -0.35 -5.78
CA LYS A 481 -11.60 -0.54 -7.24
C LYS A 481 -13.03 -0.33 -7.75
N LYS A 482 -14.06 -0.42 -6.91
CA LYS A 482 -15.46 -0.26 -7.33
C LYS A 482 -16.13 0.77 -6.41
N PRO A 483 -16.44 1.99 -6.91
CA PRO A 483 -17.16 3.01 -6.16
C PRO A 483 -18.39 2.45 -5.45
N ALA A 484 -18.42 2.56 -4.13
CA ALA A 484 -19.45 1.95 -3.30
C ALA A 484 -20.72 2.81 -3.18
N MET A 485 -20.66 4.09 -3.57
CA MET A 485 -21.75 5.06 -3.43
C MET A 485 -23.05 4.59 -4.10
N GLY A 486 -22.95 3.96 -5.28
CA GLY A 486 -24.09 3.40 -5.99
C GLY A 486 -24.66 2.09 -5.42
N TYR A 487 -24.08 1.53 -4.35
CA TYR A 487 -24.41 0.18 -3.86
C TYR A 487 -24.64 0.09 -2.35
N ILE A 488 -24.14 1.04 -1.55
CA ILE A 488 -24.10 0.92 -0.08
C ILE A 488 -25.48 0.81 0.57
N TYR A 489 -26.47 1.57 0.09
CA TYR A 489 -27.87 1.56 0.56
C TYR A 489 -28.48 0.16 0.46
N GLU A 490 -28.66 -0.34 -0.78
CA GLU A 490 -29.13 -1.70 -1.09
C GLU A 490 -28.33 -2.80 -0.37
N ALA A 491 -27.02 -2.60 -0.16
CA ALA A 491 -26.20 -3.58 0.54
C ALA A 491 -26.48 -3.63 2.04
N MET A 492 -26.89 -2.52 2.66
CA MET A 492 -27.36 -2.49 4.05
C MET A 492 -28.75 -3.11 4.19
N ASP A 493 -29.68 -2.81 3.29
CA ASP A 493 -31.02 -3.44 3.28
C ASP A 493 -30.92 -4.96 3.10
N ARG A 494 -30.19 -5.40 2.07
CA ARG A 494 -29.91 -6.84 1.85
C ARG A 494 -29.10 -7.46 3.00
N ALA A 495 -28.38 -6.68 3.80
CA ALA A 495 -27.74 -7.19 5.01
C ALA A 495 -28.79 -7.43 6.12
N LYS A 496 -29.73 -6.51 6.33
CA LYS A 496 -30.87 -6.69 7.25
C LYS A 496 -31.73 -7.89 6.82
N GLU A 497 -32.13 -7.97 5.55
CA GLU A 497 -32.85 -9.13 4.99
C GLU A 497 -32.12 -10.46 5.24
N ALA A 498 -30.82 -10.52 4.97
CA ALA A 498 -30.01 -11.72 5.15
C ALA A 498 -29.86 -12.11 6.63
N ILE A 499 -29.82 -11.14 7.55
CA ILE A 499 -29.86 -11.39 9.00
C ILE A 499 -31.21 -12.02 9.37
N ALA A 500 -32.33 -11.36 9.05
CA ALA A 500 -33.68 -11.82 9.40
C ALA A 500 -33.98 -13.22 8.83
N SER A 501 -33.69 -13.42 7.54
CA SER A 501 -33.81 -14.71 6.86
C SER A 501 -33.01 -15.80 7.56
N SER A 502 -31.78 -15.50 8.03
CA SER A 502 -30.94 -16.49 8.73
C SER A 502 -31.51 -16.96 10.08
N PHE A 503 -32.43 -16.21 10.69
CA PHE A 503 -33.13 -16.60 11.93
C PHE A 503 -34.52 -17.20 11.70
N GLY A 504 -34.99 -17.24 10.44
CA GLY A 504 -36.35 -17.65 10.08
C GLY A 504 -37.37 -16.55 10.35
N SER A 505 -36.99 -15.29 10.13
CA SER A 505 -37.79 -14.07 10.38
C SER A 505 -38.25 -13.85 11.83
N ARG A 506 -37.80 -14.66 12.79
CA ARG A 506 -38.05 -14.52 14.23
C ARG A 506 -37.37 -13.28 14.82
N GLU A 507 -38.14 -12.20 14.91
CA GLU A 507 -37.72 -10.84 15.31
C GLU A 507 -37.00 -10.78 16.66
N ASP A 508 -37.41 -11.62 17.62
CA ASP A 508 -36.81 -11.73 18.96
C ASP A 508 -35.30 -12.04 18.96
N GLU A 509 -34.79 -12.61 17.87
CA GLU A 509 -33.38 -13.00 17.76
C GLU A 509 -32.49 -11.94 17.07
N TYR A 510 -33.06 -10.92 16.42
CA TYR A 510 -32.30 -9.92 15.65
C TYR A 510 -32.73 -8.46 15.78
N MET A 511 -33.91 -8.13 16.32
CA MET A 511 -34.38 -6.74 16.39
C MET A 511 -33.53 -5.82 17.29
N GLU A 512 -32.85 -6.37 18.30
CA GLU A 512 -31.83 -5.65 19.08
C GLU A 512 -30.69 -5.15 18.16
N ALA A 513 -30.20 -6.02 17.27
CA ALA A 513 -29.16 -5.67 16.31
C ALA A 513 -29.65 -4.72 15.20
N PHE A 514 -30.92 -4.81 14.78
CA PHE A 514 -31.50 -3.85 13.84
C PHE A 514 -31.52 -2.44 14.42
N LYS A 515 -31.96 -2.26 15.68
CA LYS A 515 -31.91 -0.96 16.36
C LYS A 515 -30.50 -0.37 16.40
N MET A 516 -29.48 -1.20 16.64
CA MET A 516 -28.07 -0.77 16.62
C MET A 516 -27.57 -0.40 15.22
N ILE A 517 -28.00 -1.12 14.17
CA ILE A 517 -27.69 -0.80 12.78
C ILE A 517 -28.34 0.53 12.40
N ASP A 518 -29.63 0.67 12.68
CA ASP A 518 -30.45 1.79 12.21
C ASP A 518 -30.04 3.09 12.91
N GLN A 519 -29.83 3.08 14.23
CA GLN A 519 -29.25 4.21 14.97
C GLN A 519 -27.89 4.69 14.41
N ARG A 520 -27.06 3.78 13.88
CA ARG A 520 -25.77 4.12 13.25
C ARG A 520 -25.90 4.50 11.77
N TRP A 521 -26.94 4.02 11.10
CA TRP A 521 -27.32 4.46 9.76
C TRP A 521 -27.78 5.92 9.84
N ASP A 522 -28.87 6.18 10.54
CA ASP A 522 -29.54 7.49 10.59
C ASP A 522 -28.64 8.59 11.18
N CYS A 523 -28.09 8.37 12.37
CA CYS A 523 -27.35 9.41 13.08
C CYS A 523 -25.91 9.63 12.57
N GLN A 524 -25.34 8.69 11.81
CA GLN A 524 -23.93 8.74 11.40
C GLN A 524 -23.76 8.55 9.90
N LEU A 525 -24.07 7.38 9.35
CA LEU A 525 -23.70 7.01 7.98
C LEU A 525 -24.57 7.60 6.87
N HIS A 526 -25.90 7.68 7.04
CA HIS A 526 -26.79 8.05 5.95
C HIS A 526 -26.64 9.53 5.56
N ARG A 527 -26.65 9.79 4.25
CA ARG A 527 -26.46 11.12 3.63
C ARG A 527 -27.15 11.13 2.27
N PRO A 528 -27.60 12.28 1.76
CA PRO A 528 -28.28 12.40 0.46
C PRO A 528 -27.49 11.79 -0.72
N LEU A 529 -26.15 11.83 -0.67
CA LEU A 529 -25.27 11.14 -1.62
C LEU A 529 -25.55 9.62 -1.75
N HIS A 530 -25.89 8.95 -0.65
CA HIS A 530 -26.16 7.51 -0.62
C HIS A 530 -27.52 7.20 -1.27
N ALA A 531 -28.56 7.97 -0.96
CA ALA A 531 -29.87 7.92 -1.61
C ALA A 531 -29.79 8.23 -3.13
N ALA A 532 -29.07 9.29 -3.51
CA ALA A 532 -28.83 9.62 -4.91
C ALA A 532 -28.06 8.50 -5.64
N GLY A 533 -27.02 7.94 -5.01
CA GLY A 533 -26.28 6.80 -5.54
C GLY A 533 -27.15 5.56 -5.75
N TYR A 534 -28.06 5.27 -4.82
CA TYR A 534 -29.02 4.19 -4.88
C TYR A 534 -29.97 4.33 -6.08
N PHE A 535 -30.66 5.46 -6.20
CA PHE A 535 -31.59 5.75 -7.30
C PHE A 535 -30.90 5.74 -8.68
N LEU A 536 -29.70 6.30 -8.77
CA LEU A 536 -28.96 6.41 -10.03
C LEU A 536 -28.27 5.10 -10.45
N ASN A 537 -28.33 4.03 -9.65
CA ASN A 537 -27.79 2.73 -10.05
C ASN A 537 -28.78 1.97 -10.96
N PRO A 538 -28.47 1.78 -12.26
CA PRO A 538 -29.38 1.15 -13.21
C PRO A 538 -29.52 -0.37 -13.01
N SER A 539 -28.67 -1.01 -12.19
CA SER A 539 -28.85 -2.41 -11.79
C SER A 539 -29.89 -2.60 -10.68
N ILE A 540 -30.19 -1.54 -9.93
CA ILE A 540 -31.05 -1.54 -8.75
C ILE A 540 -32.39 -0.90 -9.10
N TYR A 541 -32.38 0.36 -9.56
CA TYR A 541 -33.57 1.13 -9.93
C TYR A 541 -34.48 0.45 -10.97
N PHE A 542 -33.90 -0.33 -11.88
CA PHE A 542 -34.68 -1.08 -12.88
C PHE A 542 -35.00 -2.53 -12.50
N ASP A 543 -34.47 -3.02 -11.37
CA ASP A 543 -34.93 -4.26 -10.73
C ASP A 543 -36.11 -3.97 -9.78
N ASN A 544 -36.07 -2.85 -9.05
CA ASN A 544 -37.16 -2.33 -8.24
C ASN A 544 -37.46 -0.87 -8.61
N ARG A 545 -38.58 -0.62 -9.30
CA ARG A 545 -38.99 0.75 -9.70
C ARG A 545 -39.71 1.52 -8.59
N ASP A 546 -40.22 0.83 -7.57
CA ASP A 546 -40.97 1.45 -6.47
C ASP A 546 -40.09 2.30 -5.55
N ILE A 547 -38.77 2.27 -5.77
CA ILE A 547 -37.79 3.25 -5.27
C ILE A 547 -38.22 4.70 -5.60
N SER A 548 -38.90 4.95 -6.74
CA SER A 548 -39.45 6.29 -7.05
C SER A 548 -40.57 6.74 -6.11
N ASN A 549 -41.17 5.82 -5.36
CA ASN A 549 -42.25 6.09 -4.40
C ASN A 549 -41.71 6.21 -2.95
N CYS A 550 -40.39 6.03 -2.75
CA CYS A 550 -39.75 6.17 -1.45
C CYS A 550 -39.37 7.63 -1.21
N GLU A 551 -40.06 8.28 -0.27
CA GLU A 551 -39.89 9.70 0.06
C GLU A 551 -38.45 10.04 0.51
N GLU A 552 -37.84 9.19 1.35
CA GLU A 552 -36.45 9.32 1.79
C GLU A 552 -35.47 9.37 0.60
N VAL A 553 -35.61 8.43 -0.34
CA VAL A 553 -34.71 8.31 -1.49
C VAL A 553 -34.91 9.47 -2.48
N MET A 554 -36.15 9.88 -2.72
CA MET A 554 -36.45 11.00 -3.62
C MET A 554 -36.00 12.34 -3.03
N THR A 555 -36.21 12.56 -1.72
CA THR A 555 -35.73 13.75 -1.01
C THR A 555 -34.21 13.81 -1.03
N GLY A 556 -33.52 12.72 -0.67
CA GLY A 556 -32.06 12.64 -0.74
C GLY A 556 -31.51 12.79 -2.17
N LEU A 557 -32.24 12.37 -3.21
CA LEU A 557 -31.86 12.66 -4.59
C LEU A 557 -31.92 14.16 -4.91
N TYR A 558 -33.02 14.84 -4.56
CA TYR A 558 -33.20 16.27 -4.87
C TYR A 558 -32.29 17.17 -4.02
N GLU A 559 -32.07 16.87 -2.74
CA GLU A 559 -31.06 17.56 -1.91
C GLU A 559 -29.65 17.41 -2.51
N CYS A 560 -29.30 16.22 -3.00
CA CYS A 560 -28.03 15.96 -3.65
C CYS A 560 -27.86 16.76 -4.95
N ILE A 561 -28.91 16.89 -5.75
CA ILE A 561 -28.94 17.74 -6.95
C ILE A 561 -28.76 19.21 -6.55
N GLY A 562 -29.61 19.71 -5.64
CA GLY A 562 -29.61 21.12 -5.22
C GLY A 562 -28.30 21.56 -4.57
N ARG A 563 -27.65 20.69 -3.81
CA ARG A 563 -26.34 20.97 -3.19
C ARG A 563 -25.20 20.98 -4.22
N LEU A 564 -25.10 19.96 -5.07
CA LEU A 564 -23.95 19.77 -5.99
C LEU A 564 -24.07 20.53 -7.32
N VAL A 565 -25.23 21.11 -7.63
CA VAL A 565 -25.50 21.84 -8.88
C VAL A 565 -26.01 23.24 -8.53
N PRO A 566 -25.14 24.26 -8.41
CA PRO A 566 -25.53 25.62 -8.01
C PRO A 566 -26.46 26.33 -9.01
N ASP A 567 -26.44 25.87 -10.27
CA ASP A 567 -27.15 26.46 -11.40
C ASP A 567 -28.57 25.88 -11.51
N LEU A 568 -29.58 26.69 -11.16
CA LEU A 568 -31.01 26.32 -11.18
C LEU A 568 -31.47 25.88 -12.58
N ASP A 569 -30.95 26.55 -13.60
CA ASP A 569 -31.20 26.24 -15.01
C ASP A 569 -30.70 24.82 -15.36
N ILE A 570 -29.69 24.30 -14.65
CA ILE A 570 -29.20 22.93 -14.80
C ILE A 570 -29.96 21.96 -13.87
N GLN A 571 -30.40 22.38 -12.68
CA GLN A 571 -31.28 21.58 -11.81
C GLN A 571 -32.58 21.21 -12.54
N ASP A 572 -33.26 22.18 -13.17
CA ASP A 572 -34.48 21.95 -13.95
C ASP A 572 -34.25 21.01 -15.13
N LYS A 573 -33.11 21.14 -15.82
CA LYS A 573 -32.72 20.22 -16.92
C LYS A 573 -32.49 18.80 -16.39
N ILE A 574 -31.87 18.64 -15.21
CA ILE A 574 -31.72 17.34 -14.55
C ILE A 574 -33.08 16.75 -14.16
N GLY A 575 -34.01 17.56 -13.63
CA GLY A 575 -35.38 17.16 -13.30
C GLY A 575 -36.14 16.61 -14.52
N ASN A 576 -36.09 17.32 -15.65
CA ASN A 576 -36.68 16.86 -16.91
C ASN A 576 -36.00 15.59 -17.45
N GLU A 577 -34.67 15.50 -17.35
CA GLU A 577 -33.90 14.33 -17.77
C GLU A 577 -34.12 13.08 -16.89
N LEU A 578 -34.49 13.25 -15.60
CA LEU A 578 -34.83 12.14 -14.70
C LEU A 578 -36.04 11.35 -15.20
N GLY A 579 -37.07 12.03 -15.72
CA GLY A 579 -38.23 11.36 -16.32
C GLY A 579 -37.85 10.46 -17.52
N ILE A 580 -36.85 10.86 -18.31
CA ILE A 580 -36.30 10.05 -19.42
C ILE A 580 -35.57 8.81 -18.89
N TYR A 581 -34.82 8.93 -17.79
CA TYR A 581 -34.21 7.78 -17.11
C TYR A 581 -35.28 6.83 -16.53
N GLN A 582 -36.21 7.34 -15.71
CA GLN A 582 -37.25 6.54 -15.05
C GLN A 582 -38.09 5.72 -16.04
N THR A 583 -38.45 6.32 -17.18
CA THR A 583 -39.21 5.65 -18.25
C THR A 583 -38.38 4.64 -19.07
N SER A 584 -37.05 4.59 -18.92
CA SER A 584 -36.12 3.94 -19.86
C SER A 584 -36.18 4.51 -21.29
N GLY A 585 -36.42 5.81 -21.42
CA GLY A 585 -36.46 6.52 -22.70
C GLY A 585 -35.11 6.54 -23.45
N GLY A 586 -35.17 6.80 -24.75
CA GLY A 586 -33.99 6.95 -25.61
C GLY A 586 -33.03 5.75 -25.55
N LEU A 587 -31.75 6.03 -25.34
CA LEU A 587 -30.70 5.01 -25.29
C LEU A 587 -30.84 4.02 -24.12
N PHE A 588 -31.54 4.38 -23.04
CA PHE A 588 -31.69 3.53 -21.85
C PHE A 588 -32.57 2.29 -22.07
N GLY A 589 -33.49 2.37 -23.04
CA GLY A 589 -34.37 1.28 -23.45
C GLY A 589 -33.76 0.31 -24.47
N LEU A 590 -32.56 0.60 -24.98
CA LEU A 590 -31.90 -0.30 -25.95
C LEU A 590 -31.66 -1.68 -25.33
N PRO A 591 -31.90 -2.80 -26.06
CA PRO A 591 -31.67 -4.14 -25.54
C PRO A 591 -30.22 -4.39 -25.07
N MET A 592 -29.24 -3.68 -25.63
CA MET A 592 -27.86 -3.73 -25.14
C MET A 592 -27.68 -2.98 -23.81
N ALA A 593 -28.33 -1.83 -23.62
CA ALA A 593 -28.28 -1.06 -22.38
C ALA A 593 -28.92 -1.86 -21.25
N ILE A 594 -30.11 -2.43 -21.48
CA ILE A 594 -30.83 -3.31 -20.54
C ILE A 594 -29.94 -4.48 -20.10
N ARG A 595 -29.35 -5.24 -21.04
CA ARG A 595 -28.43 -6.35 -20.70
C ARG A 595 -27.16 -5.91 -19.96
N GLN A 596 -26.71 -4.67 -20.17
CA GLN A 596 -25.50 -4.15 -19.53
C GLN A 596 -25.73 -3.52 -18.15
N ARG A 597 -26.99 -3.33 -17.72
CA ARG A 597 -27.33 -2.77 -16.40
C ARG A 597 -26.60 -3.49 -15.27
N LYS A 598 -26.51 -4.82 -15.32
CA LYS A 598 -25.89 -5.67 -14.29
C LYS A 598 -24.46 -6.14 -14.59
N THR A 599 -23.85 -5.69 -15.70
CA THR A 599 -22.51 -6.18 -16.13
C THR A 599 -21.46 -5.08 -16.32
N LYS A 600 -21.87 -3.82 -16.44
CA LYS A 600 -21.00 -2.63 -16.27
C LYS A 600 -21.09 -2.10 -14.85
N SER A 601 -20.12 -1.29 -14.42
CA SER A 601 -20.34 -0.41 -13.28
C SER A 601 -21.38 0.68 -13.62
N PRO A 602 -22.08 1.26 -12.62
CA PRO A 602 -23.08 2.30 -12.86
C PRO A 602 -22.53 3.50 -13.63
N ALA A 603 -21.36 4.02 -13.23
CA ALA A 603 -20.71 5.14 -13.92
C ALA A 603 -20.35 4.81 -15.39
N GLU A 604 -19.84 3.61 -15.70
CA GLU A 604 -19.58 3.18 -17.09
C GLU A 604 -20.86 3.00 -17.91
N TRP A 605 -21.96 2.61 -17.27
CA TRP A 605 -23.28 2.49 -17.92
C TRP A 605 -23.83 3.88 -18.28
N TRP A 606 -23.77 4.83 -17.35
CA TRP A 606 -24.13 6.23 -17.60
C TRP A 606 -23.24 6.89 -18.66
N LEU A 607 -21.93 6.66 -18.63
CA LEU A 607 -21.02 7.14 -19.69
C LEU A 607 -21.42 6.60 -21.08
N ALA A 608 -21.81 5.33 -21.17
CA ALA A 608 -22.16 4.68 -22.43
C ALA A 608 -23.57 5.01 -22.95
N TYR A 609 -24.56 5.21 -22.07
CA TYR A 609 -25.98 5.30 -22.46
C TYR A 609 -26.66 6.63 -22.09
N GLY A 610 -26.14 7.41 -21.14
CA GLY A 610 -26.72 8.71 -20.75
C GLY A 610 -26.54 9.85 -21.76
N SER A 611 -26.16 9.59 -23.01
CA SER A 611 -25.96 10.64 -24.01
C SER A 611 -27.26 11.31 -24.47
N SER A 612 -28.43 10.74 -24.14
CA SER A 612 -29.74 11.39 -24.29
C SER A 612 -30.10 12.33 -23.13
N THR A 613 -29.30 12.33 -22.06
CA THR A 613 -29.54 13.10 -20.82
C THR A 613 -28.20 13.68 -20.30
N PRO A 614 -27.61 14.67 -21.00
CA PRO A 614 -26.24 15.12 -20.74
C PRO A 614 -26.02 15.71 -19.34
N HIS A 615 -26.99 16.40 -18.76
CA HIS A 615 -26.84 17.05 -17.45
C HIS A 615 -26.92 16.01 -16.32
N LEU A 616 -27.94 15.16 -16.35
CA LEU A 616 -28.13 14.03 -15.45
C LEU A 616 -27.00 13.01 -15.59
N LYS A 617 -26.47 12.78 -16.81
CA LYS A 617 -25.25 11.97 -17.02
C LYS A 617 -24.03 12.56 -16.32
N LYS A 618 -23.81 13.88 -16.38
CA LYS A 618 -22.69 14.52 -15.67
C LYS A 618 -22.85 14.37 -14.15
N PHE A 619 -24.06 14.63 -13.62
CA PHE A 619 -24.39 14.45 -12.21
C PHE A 619 -24.24 13.00 -11.73
N ALA A 620 -24.87 12.05 -12.43
CA ALA A 620 -24.83 10.63 -12.08
C ALA A 620 -23.42 10.04 -12.19
N VAL A 621 -22.62 10.42 -13.20
CA VAL A 621 -21.21 10.02 -13.24
C VAL A 621 -20.43 10.61 -12.07
N ARG A 622 -20.66 11.87 -11.67
CA ARG A 622 -20.02 12.46 -10.48
C ARG A 622 -20.37 11.70 -9.19
N VAL A 623 -21.66 11.45 -8.91
CA VAL A 623 -22.10 10.74 -7.68
C VAL A 623 -21.68 9.26 -7.67
N LEU A 624 -21.88 8.53 -8.78
CA LEU A 624 -21.57 7.09 -8.86
C LEU A 624 -20.07 6.78 -8.99
N SER A 625 -19.22 7.80 -9.05
CA SER A 625 -17.76 7.69 -9.07
C SER A 625 -17.13 7.65 -7.67
N LEU A 626 -17.91 7.89 -6.62
CA LEU A 626 -17.40 8.14 -5.26
C LEU A 626 -17.12 6.86 -4.45
N THR A 627 -16.02 6.88 -3.71
CA THR A 627 -15.81 5.97 -2.57
C THR A 627 -16.67 6.39 -1.37
N CYS A 628 -16.99 5.44 -0.50
CA CYS A 628 -17.64 5.72 0.80
C CYS A 628 -16.67 5.58 1.98
N SER A 629 -15.42 5.18 1.74
CA SER A 629 -14.47 4.78 2.78
C SER A 629 -13.15 5.52 2.65
N ALA A 630 -12.67 6.03 3.78
CA ALA A 630 -11.33 6.62 3.93
C ALA A 630 -10.24 5.58 4.23
N THR A 631 -10.53 4.27 4.33
CA THR A 631 -9.54 3.27 4.79
C THR A 631 -8.35 3.05 3.85
N GLY A 632 -8.40 3.58 2.62
CA GLY A 632 -7.22 3.74 1.78
C GLY A 632 -6.08 4.51 2.47
N CYS A 633 -6.45 5.41 3.39
CA CYS A 633 -5.59 6.16 4.30
C CYS A 633 -4.98 5.27 5.39
N GLU A 634 -5.80 4.57 6.18
CA GLU A 634 -5.37 3.64 7.25
C GLU A 634 -4.29 2.66 6.76
N ARG A 635 -4.50 2.10 5.56
CA ARG A 635 -3.63 1.11 4.91
C ARG A 635 -2.23 1.65 4.57
N ASN A 636 -1.98 2.96 4.72
CA ASN A 636 -0.67 3.57 4.52
C ASN A 636 0.13 3.74 5.82
N TRP A 637 -0.45 3.57 7.01
CA TRP A 637 0.31 3.68 8.27
C TRP A 637 1.36 2.57 8.40
N GLY A 638 1.08 1.35 7.94
CA GLY A 638 2.08 0.29 7.80
C GLY A 638 3.22 0.64 6.84
N ILE A 639 2.93 1.42 5.78
CA ILE A 639 3.96 1.93 4.87
C ILE A 639 4.85 2.95 5.59
N PHE A 640 4.25 3.84 6.39
CA PHE A 640 4.96 4.83 7.20
C PHE A 640 5.84 4.17 8.27
N GLN A 641 5.29 3.30 9.13
CA GLN A 641 6.04 2.57 10.17
C GLN A 641 7.25 1.80 9.60
N HIS A 642 7.06 1.09 8.48
CA HIS A 642 8.14 0.36 7.81
C HIS A 642 9.27 1.27 7.27
N LEU A 643 8.95 2.50 6.86
CA LEU A 643 9.96 3.49 6.47
C LEU A 643 10.60 4.16 7.70
N HIS A 644 9.81 4.42 8.74
CA HIS A 644 10.18 5.08 10.00
C HIS A 644 10.53 4.08 11.13
N THR A 645 11.22 2.99 10.80
CA THR A 645 11.64 1.99 11.80
C THR A 645 12.78 2.52 12.69
N LYS A 646 12.95 1.91 13.88
CA LYS A 646 14.11 2.17 14.77
C LYS A 646 15.48 1.93 14.11
N LYS A 647 15.54 1.24 12.96
CA LYS A 647 16.75 1.05 12.13
C LYS A 647 16.96 2.14 11.05
N ARG A 648 16.00 3.05 10.85
CA ARG A 648 16.01 4.16 9.87
C ARG A 648 15.83 5.54 10.51
N ASN A 649 15.96 5.64 11.82
CA ASN A 649 15.82 6.84 12.68
C ASN A 649 16.84 7.98 12.45
N ARG A 650 17.46 8.08 11.27
CA ARG A 650 18.40 9.15 10.86
C ARG A 650 18.07 9.74 9.48
N LEU A 651 16.81 9.66 9.07
CA LEU A 651 16.30 10.33 7.86
C LEU A 651 15.80 11.74 8.22
N CYS A 652 16.14 12.75 7.42
CA CYS A 652 15.49 14.06 7.52
C CYS A 652 14.04 13.98 7.00
N GLN A 653 13.15 14.79 7.59
CA GLN A 653 11.71 14.73 7.35
C GLN A 653 11.36 14.83 5.85
N ASP A 654 11.93 15.79 5.12
CA ASP A 654 11.77 15.92 3.66
C ASP A 654 12.04 14.62 2.88
N ARG A 655 13.12 13.90 3.22
CA ARG A 655 13.46 12.63 2.56
C ARG A 655 12.48 11.53 2.94
N LEU A 656 12.02 11.49 4.18
CA LEU A 656 10.95 10.57 4.60
C LEU A 656 9.66 10.86 3.83
N ASN A 657 9.25 12.13 3.72
CA ASN A 657 8.06 12.56 2.96
C ASN A 657 8.13 12.07 1.50
N LYS A 658 9.26 12.28 0.82
CA LYS A 658 9.48 11.81 -0.56
C LYS A 658 9.46 10.29 -0.68
N MET A 659 10.06 9.56 0.27
CA MET A 659 10.02 8.08 0.28
C MET A 659 8.62 7.53 0.56
N VAL A 660 7.83 8.17 1.44
CA VAL A 660 6.43 7.84 1.73
C VAL A 660 5.58 8.10 0.48
N TYR A 661 5.67 9.29 -0.12
CA TYR A 661 4.93 9.67 -1.33
C TYR A 661 5.12 8.66 -2.47
N VAL A 662 6.38 8.34 -2.81
CA VAL A 662 6.70 7.34 -3.84
C VAL A 662 6.22 5.94 -3.44
N LYS A 663 6.45 5.48 -2.20
CA LYS A 663 6.03 4.13 -1.77
C LYS A 663 4.50 3.97 -1.70
N CYS A 664 3.76 5.00 -1.27
CA CYS A 664 2.30 5.02 -1.24
C CYS A 664 1.73 5.00 -2.66
N ASN A 665 2.07 5.97 -3.51
CA ASN A 665 1.52 6.06 -4.87
C ASN A 665 1.90 4.85 -5.73
N ARG A 666 3.14 4.36 -5.67
CA ARG A 666 3.53 3.10 -6.35
C ARG A 666 2.88 1.85 -5.74
N SER A 667 2.23 1.94 -4.57
CA SER A 667 1.42 0.83 -4.01
C SER A 667 -0.04 0.93 -4.43
N LEU A 668 -0.65 2.12 -4.38
CA LEU A 668 -2.00 2.37 -4.88
C LEU A 668 -2.12 2.03 -6.37
N ALA A 669 -1.17 2.51 -7.20
CA ALA A 669 -1.10 2.21 -8.63
C ALA A 669 -0.84 0.72 -8.95
N ARG A 670 -0.36 -0.08 -7.99
CA ARG A 670 -0.28 -1.56 -8.11
C ARG A 670 -1.59 -2.23 -7.72
N ARG A 671 -2.27 -1.78 -6.66
CA ARG A 671 -3.61 -2.29 -6.26
C ARG A 671 -4.63 -2.09 -7.39
N CYS A 672 -4.68 -0.88 -7.96
CA CYS A 672 -5.56 -0.54 -9.08
C CYS A 672 -5.39 -1.47 -10.30
N LYS A 673 -4.19 -2.04 -10.50
CA LYS A 673 -3.87 -2.94 -11.63
C LYS A 673 -4.10 -4.42 -11.34
N ARG A 674 -4.60 -4.78 -10.15
CA ARG A 674 -4.90 -6.17 -9.78
C ARG A 674 -6.33 -6.58 -10.15
N SER A 675 -6.51 -7.88 -10.32
CA SER A 675 -7.83 -8.51 -10.49
C SER A 675 -8.65 -8.46 -9.19
N ASP A 676 -9.97 -8.63 -9.32
CA ASP A 676 -10.98 -8.56 -8.25
C ASP A 676 -10.83 -9.63 -7.15
N THR A 677 -9.82 -10.50 -7.24
CA THR A 677 -9.54 -11.64 -6.36
C THR A 677 -8.85 -11.26 -5.04
N SER A 678 -8.80 -9.98 -4.69
CA SER A 678 -8.03 -9.46 -3.55
C SER A 678 -9.03 -8.96 -2.50
N ASP A 679 -9.32 -9.78 -1.49
CA ASP A 679 -10.27 -9.45 -0.41
C ASP A 679 -9.70 -8.29 0.43
N PRO A 680 -10.37 -7.13 0.53
CA PRO A 680 -9.82 -5.97 1.22
C PRO A 680 -9.72 -6.14 2.76
N ILE A 681 -10.21 -7.25 3.32
CA ILE A 681 -10.02 -7.64 4.73
C ILE A 681 -9.16 -8.93 4.85
N LEU A 682 -8.41 -9.34 3.80
CA LEU A 682 -7.42 -10.40 3.92
C LEU A 682 -6.16 -9.90 4.65
N LEU A 683 -6.02 -10.35 5.90
CA LEU A 683 -4.81 -10.17 6.71
C LEU A 683 -3.56 -10.84 6.10
N ASP A 684 -3.70 -11.63 5.03
CA ASP A 684 -2.60 -12.28 4.31
C ASP A 684 -1.90 -11.33 3.31
N GLU A 685 -2.48 -10.15 3.01
CA GLU A 685 -1.86 -9.07 2.21
C GLU A 685 -1.30 -7.92 3.05
N ILE A 686 -1.48 -8.02 4.36
CA ILE A 686 -0.92 -7.12 5.34
C ILE A 686 0.55 -7.51 5.55
N ASP A 687 1.45 -6.54 5.34
CA ASP A 687 2.89 -6.70 5.54
C ASP A 687 3.18 -7.28 6.94
N GLU A 688 3.96 -8.37 7.02
CA GLU A 688 4.28 -9.05 8.29
C GLU A 688 5.04 -8.15 9.28
N SER A 689 5.60 -7.02 8.81
CA SER A 689 6.21 -5.97 9.65
C SER A 689 5.21 -5.01 10.33
N ASN A 690 3.90 -5.23 10.19
CA ASN A 690 2.85 -4.47 10.88
C ASN A 690 2.73 -4.86 12.37
N GLU A 691 3.65 -4.36 13.21
CA GLU A 691 3.57 -4.54 14.68
C GLU A 691 2.25 -4.03 15.28
N TRP A 692 1.56 -3.07 14.63
CA TRP A 692 0.23 -2.57 15.04
C TRP A 692 -0.88 -3.64 15.08
N LEU A 693 -0.71 -4.77 14.39
CA LEU A 693 -1.64 -5.90 14.45
C LEU A 693 -1.24 -6.98 15.44
N ILE A 694 0.04 -7.04 15.78
CA ILE A 694 0.56 -8.03 16.71
C ILE A 694 0.25 -7.59 18.14
N GLY A 695 0.42 -6.28 18.40
CA GLY A 695 0.22 -5.65 19.68
C GLY A 695 1.30 -6.03 20.70
N LYS A 696 1.90 -5.03 21.35
CA LYS A 696 2.04 -5.20 22.79
C LYS A 696 0.63 -5.06 23.36
N MET A 697 0.23 -5.98 24.22
CA MET A 697 -0.88 -5.71 25.13
C MET A 697 -0.48 -4.45 25.90
N GLN A 698 -1.34 -3.44 25.92
CA GLN A 698 -1.25 -2.43 26.95
C GLN A 698 -1.49 -3.15 28.28
N GLU A 699 -0.66 -2.87 29.27
CA GLU A 699 -1.07 -3.02 30.65
C GLU A 699 -2.23 -2.04 30.82
N ASP A 700 -3.44 -2.60 30.93
CA ASP A 700 -4.68 -1.86 31.09
C ASP A 700 -4.79 -1.59 32.59
N ASP A 701 -4.49 -0.36 33.02
CA ASP A 701 -4.30 0.02 34.44
C ASP A 701 -5.60 -0.06 35.30
N GLY A 702 -6.65 -0.69 34.78
CA GLY A 702 -7.83 -1.11 35.52
C GLY A 702 -7.68 -2.54 36.07
N ASP A 703 -7.24 -2.66 37.31
CA ASP A 703 -7.02 -3.93 38.01
C ASP A 703 -8.37 -4.61 38.37
N GLU A 704 -9.00 -5.26 37.37
CA GLU A 704 -10.35 -5.87 37.44
C GLU A 704 -10.46 -6.80 38.68
N VAL A 705 -11.55 -6.67 39.45
CA VAL A 705 -11.82 -7.57 40.59
C VAL A 705 -12.19 -8.97 40.12
N VAL A 706 -11.80 -9.98 40.89
CA VAL A 706 -11.94 -11.40 40.55
C VAL A 706 -13.41 -11.84 40.62
N PHE A 707 -14.18 -11.22 41.52
CA PHE A 707 -15.63 -11.31 41.64
C PHE A 707 -16.20 -9.91 41.91
N GLU A 708 -17.44 -9.67 41.49
CA GLU A 708 -18.23 -8.56 42.03
C GLU A 708 -18.54 -8.88 43.51
N ASP A 709 -18.49 -7.88 44.38
CA ASP A 709 -18.59 -7.95 45.85
C ASP A 709 -17.38 -8.52 46.66
N GLU A 710 -16.17 -8.66 46.07
CA GLU A 710 -14.93 -8.97 46.83
C GLU A 710 -13.74 -8.05 46.47
N ASP A 711 -12.97 -7.59 47.46
CA ASP A 711 -11.75 -6.74 47.32
C ASP A 711 -10.54 -7.42 46.65
N LEU A 712 -10.71 -8.59 46.01
CA LEU A 712 -9.64 -9.40 45.47
C LEU A 712 -9.40 -9.09 43.98
N THR A 713 -8.32 -8.39 43.64
CA THR A 713 -7.96 -8.08 42.24
C THR A 713 -7.14 -9.17 41.55
N TRP A 714 -7.15 -9.20 40.21
CA TRP A 714 -6.34 -10.14 39.45
C TRP A 714 -4.82 -9.94 39.64
N SER A 715 -4.32 -8.73 39.93
CA SER A 715 -2.91 -8.54 40.27
C SER A 715 -2.51 -9.20 41.60
N VAL A 716 -3.39 -9.16 42.62
CA VAL A 716 -3.17 -9.85 43.90
C VAL A 716 -3.11 -11.37 43.67
N VAL A 717 -4.01 -11.91 42.84
CA VAL A 717 -3.99 -13.33 42.45
C VAL A 717 -2.73 -13.69 41.67
N ALA A 718 -2.28 -12.85 40.72
CA ALA A 718 -1.07 -13.09 39.94
C ALA A 718 0.20 -13.08 40.81
N ARG A 719 0.30 -12.13 41.75
CA ARG A 719 1.41 -11.98 42.70
C ARG A 719 1.45 -13.14 43.70
N ALA A 720 0.29 -13.54 44.24
CA ALA A 720 0.18 -14.71 45.11
C ALA A 720 0.45 -16.05 44.38
N SER A 721 0.23 -16.10 43.06
CA SER A 721 0.49 -17.27 42.21
C SER A 721 1.92 -17.34 41.63
N GLY A 722 2.78 -16.35 41.92
CA GLY A 722 4.15 -16.29 41.39
C GLY A 722 4.24 -16.09 39.87
N VAL A 723 3.19 -15.55 39.24
CA VAL A 723 3.11 -15.37 37.77
C VAL A 723 3.93 -14.15 37.30
N ASP A 724 4.22 -13.23 38.22
CA ASP A 724 4.85 -11.92 37.98
C ASP A 724 6.41 -11.96 38.08
N GLU A 725 7.01 -13.12 38.36
CA GLU A 725 8.48 -13.27 38.42
C GLU A 725 9.12 -13.27 37.02
N SER A 726 9.28 -12.07 36.46
CA SER A 726 9.87 -11.83 35.14
C SER A 726 11.31 -12.35 35.02
N THR A 727 11.48 -13.47 34.32
CA THR A 727 12.72 -14.27 34.32
C THR A 727 13.86 -13.71 33.43
N TYR A 728 13.92 -12.39 33.23
CA TYR A 728 14.80 -11.70 32.27
C TYR A 728 15.91 -10.85 32.92
N PHE A 729 16.65 -11.41 33.89
CA PHE A 729 17.90 -10.81 34.33
C PHE A 729 19.03 -11.08 33.34
N THR A 730 19.47 -10.03 32.63
CA THR A 730 20.69 -10.07 31.83
C THR A 730 21.93 -10.23 32.72
N ARG A 731 22.97 -10.88 32.19
CA ARG A 731 24.02 -11.55 32.99
C ARG A 731 24.99 -10.62 33.74
N SER A 732 24.75 -9.31 33.77
CA SER A 732 25.65 -8.28 34.32
C SER A 732 25.25 -7.76 35.70
N SER A 733 24.08 -8.09 36.24
CA SER A 733 23.60 -7.57 37.54
C SER A 733 24.11 -8.32 38.78
N ARG A 734 24.83 -9.45 38.62
CA ARG A 734 25.21 -10.36 39.72
C ARG A 734 26.32 -9.86 40.67
N ILE A 735 26.74 -8.60 40.58
CA ILE A 735 27.78 -8.01 41.45
C ILE A 735 27.30 -6.65 41.98
N ARG A 736 26.43 -6.69 43.00
CA ARG A 736 26.08 -5.65 44.02
C ARG A 736 24.66 -5.86 44.57
N GLN A 737 24.44 -6.94 45.30
CA GLN A 737 23.37 -7.09 46.32
C GLN A 737 23.52 -8.46 46.99
N ASN A 738 24.55 -8.58 47.83
CA ASN A 738 24.74 -9.75 48.68
C ASN A 738 25.50 -9.35 49.95
N ASP A 739 24.95 -8.35 50.65
CA ASP A 739 25.31 -7.91 52.00
C ASP A 739 24.06 -7.40 52.73
N GLU A 740 24.06 -7.57 54.06
CA GLU A 740 23.12 -7.02 55.06
C GLU A 740 21.61 -7.35 54.96
N SER A 741 21.27 -8.55 55.44
CA SER A 741 19.95 -8.90 55.95
C SER A 741 19.61 -8.18 57.27
N GLY A 742 18.45 -7.53 57.39
CA GLY A 742 18.06 -6.82 58.63
C GLY A 742 16.54 -6.66 58.85
N SER A 743 15.95 -7.59 59.61
CA SER A 743 14.52 -7.67 60.00
C SER A 743 13.84 -6.35 60.43
N SER A 744 12.58 -6.14 60.02
CA SER A 744 11.68 -5.12 60.57
C SER A 744 10.38 -5.73 61.11
N ARG A 745 9.95 -5.33 62.32
CA ARG A 745 8.64 -5.64 62.92
C ARG A 745 8.24 -4.57 63.94
N ASN A 746 7.01 -4.06 63.83
CA ASN A 746 6.43 -3.04 64.72
C ASN A 746 6.09 -3.57 66.12
N ASN A 747 6.24 -2.74 67.17
CA ASN A 747 5.08 -2.19 67.93
C ASN A 747 5.42 -1.23 69.10
N LYS A 748 4.56 -0.21 69.26
CA LYS A 748 4.06 0.47 70.48
C LYS A 748 4.93 0.51 71.78
N GLY A 749 5.21 1.73 72.27
CA GLY A 749 5.64 1.99 73.66
C GLY A 749 5.55 3.47 74.08
N LYS A 750 5.07 3.75 75.30
CA LYS A 750 4.95 5.10 75.90
C LYS A 750 6.31 5.62 76.44
N GLY A 751 6.57 6.94 76.50
CA GLY A 751 7.72 7.43 77.31
C GLY A 751 8.19 8.90 77.20
N VAL A 752 7.41 9.85 77.72
CA VAL A 752 7.81 11.04 78.53
C VAL A 752 9.26 11.64 78.44
N ALA A 753 9.34 12.90 78.00
CA ALA A 753 10.18 14.04 78.47
C ALA A 753 11.66 14.31 78.02
N SER A 754 11.88 15.62 77.73
CA SER A 754 13.05 16.48 78.08
C SER A 754 14.36 16.49 77.26
N GLY A 755 14.93 17.70 77.11
CA GLY A 755 16.29 18.00 76.63
C GLY A 755 16.39 18.34 75.13
N SER A 756 16.29 19.58 74.65
CA SER A 756 16.98 20.84 75.00
C SER A 756 18.48 20.90 74.65
N ARG A 757 18.79 21.36 73.42
CA ARG A 757 19.76 22.43 73.04
C ARG A 757 19.73 22.60 71.51
N HIS A 758 19.69 23.81 70.92
CA HIS A 758 20.75 24.85 70.84
C HIS A 758 22.02 24.36 70.09
N ARG A 759 22.62 25.11 69.16
CA ARG A 759 22.42 26.54 68.75
C ARG A 759 23.11 26.86 67.41
N GLY A 760 22.65 27.92 66.71
CA GLY A 760 23.34 28.57 65.58
C GLY A 760 23.15 27.88 64.22
N GLY A 761 22.96 28.57 63.09
CA GLY A 761 23.03 30.02 62.80
C GLY A 761 24.31 30.42 62.05
N LEU A 762 24.37 31.50 61.25
CA LEU A 762 23.44 32.63 61.05
C LEU A 762 23.65 33.26 59.65
N ILE A 763 22.61 33.94 59.12
CA ILE A 763 22.62 35.16 58.27
C ILE A 763 23.44 35.12 56.95
N GLY A 764 22.98 35.63 55.81
CA GLY A 764 21.73 36.30 55.36
C GLY A 764 21.76 36.33 53.80
N GLY A 765 20.79 36.76 53.02
CA GLY A 765 19.69 37.74 53.14
C GLY A 765 19.51 38.38 51.73
N VAL A 766 18.58 39.27 51.40
CA VAL A 766 17.63 40.11 52.17
C VAL A 766 16.50 40.57 51.20
N GLU A 767 15.25 40.82 51.71
CA GLU A 767 14.13 41.61 51.09
C GLU A 767 13.51 41.10 49.75
N ASP A 768 12.19 41.20 49.42
CA ASP A 768 10.95 41.81 49.98
C ASP A 768 9.76 40.78 49.87
N GLU A 769 8.79 40.62 50.78
CA GLU A 769 7.56 41.43 51.11
C GLU A 769 6.49 41.49 49.98
N GLU A 770 5.16 41.30 50.15
CA GLU A 770 4.20 40.98 51.25
C GLU A 770 3.28 39.79 50.76
N GLU A 771 2.49 38.97 51.50
CA GLU A 771 1.50 39.13 52.60
C GLU A 771 0.30 40.06 52.31
N ASP A 772 -0.97 39.82 52.71
CA ASP A 772 -1.70 38.64 53.24
C ASP A 772 -3.25 38.90 53.09
N ILE A 773 -4.10 38.05 53.70
CA ILE A 773 -5.51 38.25 54.10
C ILE A 773 -6.55 37.88 53.01
N GLY A 774 -7.57 37.07 53.30
CA GLY A 774 -7.86 36.34 54.54
C GLY A 774 -9.29 35.78 54.55
N ALA A 775 -9.53 34.65 55.22
CA ALA A 775 -10.82 33.98 55.21
C ALA A 775 -11.75 34.42 56.36
N THR A 776 -13.07 34.48 56.08
CA THR A 776 -14.11 34.52 57.11
C THR A 776 -15.18 33.47 56.82
N SER A 777 -15.41 32.56 57.76
CA SER A 777 -16.43 31.52 57.72
C SER A 777 -17.84 32.07 57.99
N GLY A 778 -18.86 31.48 57.36
CA GLY A 778 -20.26 31.65 57.73
C GLY A 778 -21.01 30.33 57.58
N GLU A 779 -21.48 29.77 58.69
CA GLU A 779 -22.36 28.60 58.70
C GLU A 779 -23.82 29.02 58.46
N GLY A 780 -24.60 28.18 57.77
CA GLY A 780 -26.02 28.42 57.53
C GLY A 780 -26.63 27.34 56.65
N GLY A 781 -27.16 26.28 57.27
CA GLY A 781 -27.90 25.23 56.57
C GLY A 781 -29.41 25.45 56.67
N ASN A 782 -30.15 24.97 55.67
CA ASN A 782 -31.34 24.15 55.90
C ASN A 782 -31.83 23.50 54.59
N ASP A 783 -32.55 22.39 54.76
CA ASP A 783 -33.24 21.62 53.74
C ASP A 783 -34.36 22.43 53.07
N PHE A 784 -34.67 22.16 51.78
CA PHE A 784 -35.88 21.39 51.43
C PHE A 784 -35.96 20.98 49.93
N GLU A 785 -36.95 20.13 49.64
CA GLU A 785 -37.15 19.31 48.43
C GLU A 785 -37.93 19.97 47.27
N ILE A 786 -37.86 19.31 46.09
CA ILE A 786 -38.93 19.08 45.08
C ILE A 786 -39.33 20.21 44.08
N GLY A 787 -39.63 19.76 42.84
CA GLY A 787 -40.11 20.54 41.68
C GLY A 787 -38.99 20.75 40.64
N ILE A 788 -38.99 20.20 39.43
CA ILE A 788 -40.05 19.74 38.51
C ILE A 788 -41.10 20.82 38.20
N ILE A 789 -40.78 21.64 37.20
CA ILE A 789 -41.71 22.14 36.18
C ILE A 789 -40.96 22.00 34.84
N ASP A 790 -41.60 21.38 33.85
CA ASP A 790 -41.14 21.30 32.46
C ASP A 790 -41.70 22.47 31.64
N ASP A 791 -41.20 22.63 30.41
CA ASP A 791 -41.78 23.38 29.28
C ASP A 791 -41.99 24.92 29.41
N ASP A 792 -41.41 25.67 28.47
CA ASP A 792 -42.18 26.38 27.43
C ASP A 792 -41.23 27.05 26.39
N ASP A 793 -41.27 26.51 25.18
CA ASP A 793 -41.28 27.11 23.83
C ASP A 793 -40.51 28.40 23.39
N ASP A 794 -40.17 28.34 22.10
CA ASP A 794 -40.06 29.39 21.06
C ASP A 794 -38.90 30.41 20.94
N ASP A 795 -38.42 30.48 19.69
CA ASP A 795 -37.80 31.59 18.93
C ASP A 795 -36.66 32.44 19.54
N LEU A 796 -35.41 32.16 19.11
CA LEU A 796 -34.70 33.00 18.11
C LEU A 796 -33.39 32.36 17.56
#